data_AF-A0A2D7EYG5-F1
#
_entry.id   AF-A0A2D7EYG5-F1
#
_cell.length_a   1.000
_cell.length_b   1.000
_cell.length_c   1.000
_cell.angle_alpha   90.00
_cell.angle_beta   90.00
_cell.angle_gamma   90.00
#
_symmetry.space_group_name_H-M   'P 1'
#
loop_
_entity.id
_entity.type
_entity.pdbx_description
1 polymer ?
#
loop_
_entity_poly.entity_id
_entity_poly.type
_entity_poly.pdbx_seq_one_letter_code
_entity_poly.pdbx_strand_id
1 'polypeptide(L)'
;MSEAQDFKYIGQRTIRPDGHDKVTGRANYAADLTLPGMIWGKILRSPHAHAVINSIDTSKAEEDPEVFAVMTHADIPNQTASGVQNILAKDKVFYHGHAVAAVAAVTESAAERALGLIEVDYKILKPVMSIDEAISNDSPLLHDDLFTKGMAEDPAVPSNISSRNELSKGDLEVGFAEAEVIVEREFRTATVHQGYIEPHACTVRYDEDGQSMIWCSTQGHFAVRATTASMLGIEQTNLNVIASEIGGGFGGKLPIYLEPVALVLSKKSGRPIKMQMDRNEVFMASGPGSATRNWVKIGAKKDGTITAMKAKLCYEAGWAPGSSPLGPACMTVFTPYDVDHQYVEGYEVVVNKARCAAYRAPGAPQSEYACEMVINELADELGIDPIDLRLKNVAKEGTQTMYGPKLKAVGLVECLEAAKSSEQYKTALKDNQGRGVASGFWFNVGGESSVVINMNEDGTGTIVEGSPDIGGSRASMQMMAAEELQMPVEAFSAIIGDTQNLPYSNPTGGSRTTFATGMAVVEAAADVVSQLKERAAATWNVVPEHVDWKNGAAINTKGEGVLTAAEICGSAAKTGGHISGRGNISARGASPSFAVHLADIEVDPDTGKTTVLRYTAIQDAGKAIHPSYVEGQYQGGSAQGIGWALNEEYVYNEDGRLENPGFLDYRIPLASDLPMIDTIIVEVPNSFHPFGVRGIGETGIIPPLAACGTAVSKAIGIRMSELPMSPPKILKAIHDAS
;
A
#
# COMPACT_ATOMS: atom_id res chain seq x y z
N MET A 1 16.87 20.19 -16.90
CA MET A 1 15.83 21.05 -16.34
C MET A 1 14.93 21.50 -17.49
N SER A 2 13.75 20.91 -17.64
CA SER A 2 12.70 21.53 -18.48
C SER A 2 12.29 22.83 -17.81
N GLU A 3 12.05 23.89 -18.58
CA GLU A 3 11.46 25.12 -18.05
C GLU A 3 10.21 24.78 -17.22
N ALA A 4 10.08 25.37 -16.04
CA ALA A 4 8.89 25.18 -15.21
C ALA A 4 7.67 25.64 -16.02
N GLN A 5 6.81 24.70 -16.40
CA GLN A 5 5.52 25.06 -16.98
C GLN A 5 4.64 25.65 -15.87
N ASP A 6 4.26 26.91 -16.05
CA ASP A 6 3.25 27.56 -15.22
C ASP A 6 1.87 27.00 -15.60
N PHE A 7 1.34 26.13 -14.74
CA PHE A 7 -0.02 25.59 -14.85
C PHE A 7 -1.03 26.49 -14.16
N LYS A 8 -2.25 26.54 -14.68
CA LYS A 8 -3.31 27.39 -14.11
C LYS A 8 -3.92 26.78 -12.84
N TYR A 9 -4.19 25.48 -12.87
CA TYR A 9 -4.85 24.75 -11.79
C TYR A 9 -3.92 23.75 -11.11
N ILE A 10 -3.05 23.08 -11.86
CA ILE A 10 -2.06 22.15 -11.27
C ILE A 10 -1.08 22.91 -10.36
N GLY A 11 -0.79 22.35 -9.18
CA GLY A 11 0.07 22.97 -8.16
C GLY A 11 -0.67 23.93 -7.22
N GLN A 12 -1.97 24.16 -7.44
CA GLN A 12 -2.80 24.95 -6.53
C GLN A 12 -3.32 24.11 -5.35
N ARG A 13 -3.83 24.77 -4.32
CA ARG A 13 -4.45 24.14 -3.13
C ARG A 13 -5.96 24.31 -3.17
N THR A 14 -6.62 23.53 -4.03
CA THR A 14 -8.07 23.56 -4.21
C THR A 14 -8.80 22.96 -3.01
N ILE A 15 -10.12 23.18 -2.92
CA ILE A 15 -10.92 22.60 -1.85
C ILE A 15 -11.08 21.09 -2.07
N ARG A 16 -10.97 20.33 -1.00
CA ARG A 16 -11.16 18.87 -1.01
C ARG A 16 -12.58 18.49 -1.46
N PRO A 17 -12.78 17.76 -2.56
CA PRO A 17 -14.11 17.49 -3.14
C PRO A 17 -15.03 16.68 -2.24
N ASP A 18 -14.47 15.68 -1.56
CA ASP A 18 -15.13 14.77 -0.62
C ASP A 18 -15.04 15.27 0.85
N GLY A 19 -14.49 16.46 1.07
CA GLY A 19 -14.12 16.94 2.40
C GLY A 19 -15.34 17.29 3.26
N HIS A 20 -16.31 17.98 2.65
CA HIS A 20 -17.54 18.38 3.32
C HIS A 20 -18.31 17.16 3.87
N ASP A 21 -18.47 16.12 3.06
CA ASP A 21 -19.23 14.94 3.46
C ASP A 21 -18.51 14.14 4.54
N LYS A 22 -17.17 14.11 4.52
CA LYS A 22 -16.36 13.48 5.56
C LYS A 22 -16.48 14.19 6.91
N VAL A 23 -16.39 15.53 6.94
CA VAL A 23 -16.46 16.29 8.20
C VAL A 23 -17.87 16.45 8.76
N THR A 24 -18.90 16.22 7.95
CA THR A 24 -20.32 16.29 8.37
C THR A 24 -20.96 14.92 8.65
N GLY A 25 -20.21 13.82 8.47
CA GLY A 25 -20.70 12.46 8.67
C GLY A 25 -21.68 11.98 7.59
N ARG A 26 -21.63 12.56 6.39
CA ARG A 26 -22.46 12.18 5.23
C ARG A 26 -21.79 11.20 4.28
N ALA A 27 -20.47 11.09 4.34
CA ALA A 27 -19.71 10.12 3.57
C ALA A 27 -20.16 8.68 3.95
N ASN A 28 -20.46 7.85 2.94
CA ASN A 28 -20.95 6.49 3.16
C ASN A 28 -19.79 5.49 3.06
N TYR A 29 -19.42 4.92 4.20
CA TYR A 29 -18.47 3.83 4.32
C TYR A 29 -19.19 2.48 4.15
N ALA A 30 -18.44 1.40 3.96
CA ALA A 30 -19.03 0.09 3.65
C ALA A 30 -19.95 -0.45 4.76
N ALA A 31 -19.69 -0.07 6.02
CA ALA A 31 -20.49 -0.44 7.17
C ALA A 31 -21.81 0.34 7.29
N ASP A 32 -21.96 1.48 6.61
CA ASP A 32 -23.09 2.40 6.81
C ASP A 32 -24.34 1.98 6.02
N LEU A 33 -24.16 1.21 4.94
CA LEU A 33 -25.26 0.81 4.05
C LEU A 33 -26.29 -0.06 4.79
N THR A 34 -27.58 0.24 4.61
CA THR A 34 -28.67 -0.57 5.17
C THR A 34 -29.68 -0.90 4.07
N LEU A 35 -30.06 -2.18 3.96
CA LEU A 35 -31.02 -2.68 2.97
C LEU A 35 -32.27 -3.25 3.65
N PRO A 36 -33.46 -3.19 3.01
CA PRO A 36 -34.66 -3.84 3.54
C PRO A 36 -34.46 -5.34 3.75
N GLY A 37 -34.86 -5.84 4.92
CA GLY A 37 -34.75 -7.27 5.25
C GLY A 37 -33.33 -7.79 5.48
N MET A 38 -32.34 -6.89 5.54
CA MET A 38 -30.93 -7.19 5.80
C MET A 38 -30.73 -7.86 7.16
N ILE A 39 -29.87 -8.89 7.17
CA ILE A 39 -29.46 -9.63 8.36
C ILE A 39 -27.93 -9.59 8.51
N TRP A 40 -27.41 -10.13 9.61
CA TRP A 40 -26.00 -10.02 9.97
C TRP A 40 -25.26 -11.33 9.80
N GLY A 41 -24.11 -11.28 9.11
CA GLY A 41 -23.18 -12.40 8.99
C GLY A 41 -21.99 -12.27 9.96
N LYS A 42 -21.58 -13.38 10.56
CA LYS A 42 -20.36 -13.49 11.40
C LYS A 42 -19.59 -14.76 11.08
N ILE A 43 -18.28 -14.74 11.34
CA ILE A 43 -17.35 -15.83 11.02
C ILE A 43 -16.88 -16.48 12.33
N LEU A 44 -17.01 -17.80 12.43
CA LEU A 44 -16.34 -18.59 13.47
C LEU A 44 -14.86 -18.68 13.14
N ARG A 45 -14.01 -18.34 14.10
CA ARG A 45 -12.56 -18.32 13.94
C ARG A 45 -11.89 -19.35 14.84
N SER A 46 -10.80 -19.93 14.32
CA SER A 46 -9.97 -20.89 15.04
C SER A 46 -9.35 -20.28 16.30
N PRO A 47 -9.49 -20.92 17.47
CA PRO A 47 -8.74 -20.54 18.66
C PRO A 47 -7.29 -21.06 18.65
N HIS A 48 -6.89 -21.86 17.65
CA HIS A 48 -5.58 -22.51 17.58
C HIS A 48 -4.72 -21.95 16.45
N ALA A 49 -3.41 -21.83 16.70
CA ALA A 49 -2.42 -21.42 15.70
C ALA A 49 -2.05 -22.54 14.71
N HIS A 50 -2.18 -23.80 15.11
CA HIS A 50 -1.92 -24.93 14.21
C HIS A 50 -2.74 -26.14 14.66
N ALA A 51 -3.71 -26.57 13.85
CA ALA A 51 -4.50 -27.76 14.15
C ALA A 51 -5.16 -28.37 12.91
N VAL A 52 -5.28 -29.69 12.88
CA VAL A 52 -6.11 -30.40 11.89
C VAL A 52 -7.57 -30.32 12.33
N ILE A 53 -8.48 -30.06 11.39
CA ILE A 53 -9.92 -30.11 11.60
C ILE A 53 -10.37 -31.55 11.34
N ASN A 54 -10.84 -32.24 12.37
CA ASN A 54 -11.38 -33.60 12.22
C ASN A 54 -12.85 -33.55 11.76
N SER A 55 -13.65 -32.64 12.32
CA SER A 55 -15.05 -32.44 11.97
C SER A 55 -15.54 -31.04 12.35
N ILE A 56 -16.61 -30.59 11.69
CA ILE A 56 -17.37 -29.38 12.00
C ILE A 56 -18.85 -29.78 12.07
N ASP A 57 -19.48 -29.61 13.23
CA ASP A 57 -20.92 -29.82 13.43
C ASP A 57 -21.62 -28.46 13.55
N THR A 58 -22.54 -28.21 12.61
CA THR A 58 -23.32 -26.96 12.51
C THR A 58 -24.78 -27.14 12.90
N SER A 59 -25.22 -28.37 13.23
CA SER A 59 -26.63 -28.73 13.40
C SER A 59 -27.37 -27.84 14.39
N LYS A 60 -26.77 -27.56 15.56
CA LYS A 60 -27.38 -26.69 16.58
C LYS A 60 -27.54 -25.25 16.13
N ALA A 61 -26.61 -24.74 15.32
CA ALA A 61 -26.72 -23.39 14.75
C ALA A 61 -27.80 -23.32 13.67
N GLU A 62 -27.96 -24.38 12.88
CA GLU A 62 -29.02 -24.47 11.85
C GLU A 62 -30.43 -24.61 12.44
N GLU A 63 -30.56 -25.18 13.65
CA GLU A 63 -31.83 -25.32 14.37
C GLU A 63 -32.26 -24.04 15.10
N ASP A 64 -31.37 -23.05 15.26
CA ASP A 64 -31.69 -21.79 15.95
C ASP A 64 -32.67 -20.95 15.10
N PRO A 65 -33.84 -20.54 15.66
CA PRO A 65 -34.85 -19.81 14.90
C PRO A 65 -34.43 -18.39 14.47
N GLU A 66 -33.36 -17.84 15.04
CA GLU A 66 -32.78 -16.56 14.65
C GLU A 66 -31.75 -16.68 13.52
N VAL A 67 -31.32 -17.90 13.18
CA VAL A 67 -30.32 -18.20 12.14
C VAL A 67 -31.02 -18.56 10.83
N PHE A 68 -30.56 -17.94 9.74
CA PHE A 68 -31.14 -18.09 8.39
C PHE A 68 -30.22 -18.84 7.44
N ALA A 69 -28.92 -18.87 7.72
CA ALA A 69 -27.96 -19.64 6.95
C ALA A 69 -26.71 -19.92 7.79
N VAL A 70 -26.15 -21.10 7.60
CA VAL A 70 -24.80 -21.46 8.07
C VAL A 70 -24.00 -21.89 6.85
N MET A 71 -22.69 -21.66 6.83
CA MET A 71 -21.82 -22.18 5.80
C MET A 71 -20.45 -22.62 6.33
N THR A 72 -19.86 -23.59 5.65
CA THR A 72 -18.49 -24.07 5.84
C THR A 72 -17.73 -24.00 4.53
N HIS A 73 -16.48 -24.45 4.51
CA HIS A 73 -15.70 -24.57 3.28
C HIS A 73 -16.43 -25.39 2.18
N ALA A 74 -17.26 -26.37 2.57
CA ALA A 74 -17.98 -27.23 1.62
C ALA A 74 -18.99 -26.46 0.75
N ASP A 75 -19.45 -25.29 1.18
CA ASP A 75 -20.39 -24.45 0.44
C ASP A 75 -19.73 -23.62 -0.68
N ILE A 76 -18.39 -23.61 -0.77
CA ILE A 76 -17.65 -22.90 -1.82
C ILE A 76 -17.54 -23.80 -3.07
N PRO A 77 -18.16 -23.46 -4.21
CA PRO A 77 -18.20 -24.33 -5.39
C PRO A 77 -16.83 -24.63 -5.99
N ASN A 78 -15.98 -23.61 -6.17
CA ASN A 78 -14.66 -23.79 -6.74
C ASN A 78 -13.59 -23.86 -5.65
N GLN A 79 -13.43 -25.03 -5.02
CA GLN A 79 -12.45 -25.25 -3.94
C GLN A 79 -10.98 -25.11 -4.40
N THR A 80 -10.73 -25.12 -5.72
CA THR A 80 -9.38 -24.95 -6.29
C THR A 80 -9.04 -23.49 -6.61
N ALA A 81 -9.99 -22.56 -6.46
CA ALA A 81 -9.71 -21.15 -6.67
C ALA A 81 -8.66 -20.65 -5.67
N SER A 82 -7.79 -19.75 -6.14
CA SER A 82 -6.75 -19.16 -5.31
C SER A 82 -7.35 -18.45 -4.09
N GLY A 83 -6.77 -18.68 -2.91
CA GLY A 83 -7.16 -18.02 -1.67
C GLY A 83 -8.37 -18.60 -0.95
N VAL A 84 -9.05 -19.62 -1.49
CA VAL A 84 -10.25 -20.22 -0.85
C VAL A 84 -9.97 -20.72 0.56
N GLN A 85 -8.82 -21.35 0.78
CA GLN A 85 -8.40 -21.81 2.11
C GLN A 85 -8.30 -20.66 3.13
N ASN A 86 -8.02 -19.43 2.69
CA ASN A 86 -8.01 -18.25 3.56
C ASN A 86 -9.43 -17.72 3.86
N ILE A 87 -10.40 -17.99 2.98
CA ILE A 87 -11.80 -17.58 3.17
C ILE A 87 -12.45 -18.45 4.24
N LEU A 88 -12.34 -19.77 4.12
CA LEU A 88 -12.72 -20.75 5.14
C LEU A 88 -11.77 -21.94 5.09
N ALA A 89 -11.24 -22.34 6.24
CA ALA A 89 -10.36 -23.48 6.39
C ALA A 89 -11.10 -24.79 6.04
N LYS A 90 -10.43 -25.67 5.30
CA LYS A 90 -10.93 -27.00 4.97
C LYS A 90 -10.49 -28.05 5.98
N ASP A 91 -9.25 -28.51 5.85
CA ASP A 91 -8.73 -29.66 6.61
C ASP A 91 -7.82 -29.23 7.78
N LYS A 92 -7.31 -27.99 7.76
CA LYS A 92 -6.31 -27.51 8.70
C LYS A 92 -6.43 -26.01 8.93
N VAL A 93 -6.29 -25.59 10.18
CA VAL A 93 -6.11 -24.19 10.57
C VAL A 93 -4.63 -23.88 10.74
N PHE A 94 -4.21 -22.73 10.23
CA PHE A 94 -2.79 -22.37 10.15
C PHE A 94 -2.39 -21.19 11.03
N TYR A 95 -3.34 -20.51 11.68
CA TYR A 95 -3.08 -19.39 12.57
C TYR A 95 -4.27 -19.13 13.51
N HIS A 96 -4.00 -18.47 14.63
CA HIS A 96 -5.03 -18.01 15.56
C HIS A 96 -5.90 -16.94 14.89
N GLY A 97 -7.20 -17.21 14.74
CA GLY A 97 -8.11 -16.34 13.99
C GLY A 97 -8.50 -16.86 12.60
N HIS A 98 -7.96 -18.00 12.14
CA HIS A 98 -8.30 -18.56 10.83
C HIS A 98 -9.79 -18.86 10.74
N ALA A 99 -10.45 -18.40 9.68
CA ALA A 99 -11.88 -18.58 9.47
C ALA A 99 -12.23 -20.07 9.25
N VAL A 100 -13.31 -20.57 9.87
CA VAL A 100 -13.67 -22.01 9.88
C VAL A 100 -15.09 -22.23 9.35
N ALA A 101 -16.04 -21.45 9.86
CA ALA A 101 -17.44 -21.47 9.44
C ALA A 101 -18.03 -20.06 9.52
N ALA A 102 -19.22 -19.85 8.99
CA ALA A 102 -19.92 -18.58 9.11
C ALA A 102 -21.43 -18.78 9.26
N VAL A 103 -22.09 -17.83 9.90
CA VAL A 103 -23.54 -17.83 10.14
C VAL A 103 -24.15 -16.51 9.69
N ALA A 104 -25.43 -16.52 9.33
CA ALA A 104 -26.24 -15.33 9.12
C ALA A 104 -27.49 -15.37 9.99
N ALA A 105 -27.74 -14.33 10.78
CA ALA A 105 -28.84 -14.26 11.75
C ALA A 105 -29.49 -12.87 11.79
N VAL A 106 -30.71 -12.79 12.34
CA VAL A 106 -31.55 -11.58 12.33
C VAL A 106 -30.90 -10.31 12.90
N THR A 107 -29.93 -10.46 13.79
CA THR A 107 -29.16 -9.36 14.40
C THR A 107 -27.70 -9.76 14.56
N GLU A 108 -26.81 -8.78 14.70
CA GLU A 108 -25.39 -9.03 14.97
C GLU A 108 -25.21 -9.89 16.23
N SER A 109 -25.90 -9.57 17.32
CA SER A 109 -25.81 -10.32 18.57
C SER A 109 -26.35 -11.75 18.45
N ALA A 110 -27.35 -12.00 17.59
CA ALA A 110 -27.82 -13.35 17.32
C ALA A 110 -26.78 -14.16 16.52
N ALA A 111 -26.12 -13.53 15.54
CA ALA A 111 -25.05 -14.16 14.77
C ALA A 111 -23.88 -14.54 15.69
N GLU A 112 -23.48 -13.67 16.60
CA GLU A 112 -22.43 -13.93 17.59
C GLU A 112 -22.77 -15.11 18.50
N ARG A 113 -24.00 -15.18 19.02
CA ARG A 113 -24.46 -16.34 19.83
C ARG A 113 -24.44 -17.63 19.03
N ALA A 114 -24.89 -17.60 17.78
CA ALA A 114 -24.95 -18.76 16.91
C ALA A 114 -23.57 -19.34 16.57
N LEU A 115 -22.51 -18.53 16.55
CA LEU A 115 -21.14 -19.05 16.40
C LEU A 115 -20.79 -20.04 17.52
N GLY A 116 -21.24 -19.79 18.75
CA GLY A 116 -21.00 -20.66 19.90
C GLY A 116 -21.78 -21.99 19.87
N LEU A 117 -22.70 -22.16 18.91
CA LEU A 117 -23.44 -23.41 18.71
C LEU A 117 -22.73 -24.35 17.73
N ILE A 118 -21.73 -23.87 16.99
CA ILE A 118 -20.94 -24.69 16.07
C ILE A 118 -19.83 -25.40 16.86
N GLU A 119 -19.78 -26.72 16.75
CA GLU A 119 -18.75 -27.54 17.40
C GLU A 119 -17.68 -27.95 16.39
N VAL A 120 -16.41 -27.71 16.72
CA VAL A 120 -15.28 -28.07 15.86
C VAL A 120 -14.32 -28.96 16.63
N ASP A 121 -14.06 -30.16 16.10
CA ASP A 121 -13.08 -31.10 16.67
C ASP A 121 -11.70 -30.85 16.05
N TYR A 122 -10.73 -30.53 16.90
CA TYR A 122 -9.36 -30.19 16.51
C TYR A 122 -8.36 -31.20 17.04
N LYS A 123 -7.42 -31.61 16.18
CA LYS A 123 -6.14 -32.18 16.61
C LYS A 123 -5.07 -31.08 16.60
N ILE A 124 -4.73 -30.58 17.79
CA ILE A 124 -3.75 -29.50 17.97
C ILE A 124 -2.34 -29.98 17.57
N LEU A 125 -1.61 -29.13 16.86
CA LEU A 125 -0.23 -29.33 16.43
C LEU A 125 0.66 -28.24 17.03
N LYS A 126 1.97 -28.48 17.08
CA LYS A 126 2.93 -27.46 17.49
C LYS A 126 3.00 -26.35 16.42
N PRO A 127 2.77 -25.07 16.78
CA PRO A 127 2.94 -23.97 15.84
C PRO A 127 4.42 -23.62 15.64
N VAL A 128 4.74 -23.01 14.50
CA VAL A 128 6.03 -22.41 14.15
C VAL A 128 5.81 -20.90 14.02
N MET A 129 6.36 -20.11 14.93
CA MET A 129 5.96 -18.71 15.10
C MET A 129 7.00 -17.68 14.64
N SER A 130 8.19 -18.14 14.24
CA SER A 130 9.29 -17.26 13.84
C SER A 130 10.09 -17.80 12.66
N ILE A 131 10.82 -16.91 11.97
CA ILE A 131 11.77 -17.28 10.92
C ILE A 131 12.81 -18.28 11.44
N ASP A 132 13.31 -18.08 12.67
CA ASP A 132 14.36 -18.93 13.25
C ASP A 132 13.86 -20.36 13.49
N GLU A 133 12.64 -20.51 13.97
CA GLU A 133 12.01 -21.83 14.10
C GLU A 133 11.78 -22.45 12.72
N ALA A 134 11.22 -21.70 11.77
CA ALA A 134 10.81 -22.21 10.47
C ALA A 134 11.98 -22.72 9.61
N ILE A 135 13.14 -22.07 9.66
CA ILE A 135 14.33 -22.47 8.90
C ILE A 135 15.18 -23.54 9.61
N SER A 136 14.82 -23.93 10.83
CA SER A 136 15.50 -24.99 11.56
C SER A 136 15.25 -26.37 10.92
N ASN A 137 16.27 -27.23 10.96
CA ASN A 137 16.18 -28.60 10.43
C ASN A 137 15.12 -29.45 11.15
N ASP A 138 14.81 -29.13 12.41
CA ASP A 138 13.84 -29.86 13.24
C ASP A 138 12.45 -29.18 13.27
N SER A 139 12.21 -28.19 12.39
CA SER A 139 10.95 -27.47 12.36
C SER A 139 9.79 -28.39 11.94
N PRO A 140 8.65 -28.35 12.66
CA PRO A 140 7.39 -28.87 12.12
C PRO A 140 7.10 -28.22 10.75
N LEU A 141 6.67 -29.02 9.79
CA LEU A 141 6.26 -28.50 8.49
C LEU A 141 4.86 -27.92 8.58
N LEU A 142 4.68 -26.72 8.01
CA LEU A 142 3.36 -26.14 7.83
C LEU A 142 2.63 -26.78 6.67
N HIS A 143 3.36 -27.13 5.61
CA HIS A 143 2.83 -27.70 4.38
C HIS A 143 3.70 -28.90 4.01
N ASP A 144 3.10 -30.08 3.96
CA ASP A 144 3.82 -31.32 3.69
C ASP A 144 4.29 -31.42 2.22
N ASP A 145 3.75 -30.57 1.34
CA ASP A 145 3.99 -30.51 -0.09
C ASP A 145 4.71 -29.22 -0.54
N LEU A 146 5.25 -28.44 0.40
CA LEU A 146 5.97 -27.21 0.07
C LEU A 146 7.46 -27.48 -0.17
N PHE A 147 7.86 -27.42 -1.43
CA PHE A 147 9.25 -27.51 -1.87
C PHE A 147 9.77 -26.13 -2.30
N THR A 148 10.95 -25.76 -1.82
CA THR A 148 11.55 -24.44 -2.06
C THR A 148 11.85 -24.24 -3.55
N LYS A 149 11.21 -23.22 -4.15
CA LYS A 149 11.44 -22.82 -5.55
C LYS A 149 12.63 -21.88 -5.68
N GLY A 150 13.28 -21.82 -6.85
CA GLY A 150 14.38 -20.87 -7.12
C GLY A 150 15.75 -21.29 -6.56
N MET A 151 15.88 -22.55 -6.13
CA MET A 151 17.16 -23.19 -5.82
C MET A 151 17.87 -23.62 -7.12
N ALA A 152 19.19 -23.79 -7.06
CA ALA A 152 19.96 -24.29 -8.21
C ALA A 152 19.62 -25.73 -8.58
N GLU A 153 19.27 -26.54 -7.58
CA GLU A 153 18.76 -27.90 -7.71
C GLU A 153 17.44 -28.01 -6.95
N ASP A 154 16.49 -28.80 -7.49
CA ASP A 154 15.21 -29.02 -6.83
C ASP A 154 15.42 -29.75 -5.48
N PRO A 155 14.90 -29.21 -4.37
CA PRO A 155 15.09 -29.82 -3.06
C PRO A 155 14.37 -31.18 -2.98
N ALA A 156 15.06 -32.17 -2.40
CA ALA A 156 14.52 -33.52 -2.25
C ALA A 156 13.51 -33.66 -1.08
N VAL A 157 13.48 -32.69 -0.17
CA VAL A 157 12.61 -32.69 1.01
C VAL A 157 11.86 -31.36 1.12
N PRO A 158 10.61 -31.37 1.62
CA PRO A 158 9.86 -30.15 1.87
C PRO A 158 10.48 -29.34 3.00
N SER A 159 10.21 -28.04 3.02
CA SER A 159 10.65 -27.13 4.09
C SER A 159 9.64 -25.99 4.27
N ASN A 160 9.80 -25.20 5.33
CA ASN A 160 9.01 -23.98 5.52
C ASN A 160 9.54 -22.78 4.70
N ILE A 161 10.37 -23.03 3.68
CA ILE A 161 10.85 -22.00 2.75
C ILE A 161 10.16 -22.23 1.40
N SER A 162 9.31 -21.30 0.98
CA SER A 162 8.53 -21.43 -0.26
C SER A 162 9.34 -21.07 -1.51
N SER A 163 10.17 -20.04 -1.44
CA SER A 163 10.97 -19.57 -2.57
C SER A 163 12.25 -18.88 -2.16
N ARG A 164 13.25 -18.99 -3.05
CA ARG A 164 14.50 -18.25 -3.05
C ARG A 164 14.54 -17.29 -4.25
N ASN A 165 14.90 -16.04 -3.99
CA ASN A 165 15.14 -15.03 -5.03
C ASN A 165 16.62 -14.63 -5.03
N GLU A 166 17.19 -14.43 -6.21
CA GLU A 166 18.58 -13.97 -6.35
C GLU A 166 18.67 -12.84 -7.36
N LEU A 167 19.42 -11.79 -7.03
CA LEU A 167 19.79 -10.71 -7.93
C LEU A 167 21.29 -10.41 -7.78
N SER A 168 21.97 -10.18 -8.90
CA SER A 168 23.41 -9.91 -8.93
C SER A 168 23.76 -8.83 -9.95
N LYS A 169 24.79 -8.04 -9.65
CA LYS A 169 25.40 -7.03 -10.53
C LYS A 169 26.91 -7.01 -10.26
N GLY A 170 27.72 -7.18 -11.30
CA GLY A 170 29.18 -7.18 -11.18
C GLY A 170 29.75 -8.39 -10.42
N ASP A 171 30.92 -8.22 -9.80
CA ASP A 171 31.68 -9.27 -9.12
C ASP A 171 31.96 -8.87 -7.66
N LEU A 172 31.37 -9.60 -6.71
CA LEU A 172 31.54 -9.32 -5.28
C LEU A 172 32.97 -9.53 -4.78
N GLU A 173 33.71 -10.49 -5.33
CA GLU A 173 35.06 -10.79 -4.85
C GLU A 173 35.99 -9.61 -5.15
N VAL A 174 35.87 -9.04 -6.36
CA VAL A 174 36.58 -7.82 -6.76
C VAL A 174 36.20 -6.66 -5.85
N GLY A 175 34.90 -6.40 -5.68
CA GLY A 175 34.44 -5.25 -4.90
C GLY A 175 34.85 -5.30 -3.42
N PHE A 176 34.79 -6.47 -2.77
CA PHE A 176 35.24 -6.59 -1.38
C PHE A 176 36.77 -6.61 -1.23
N ALA A 177 37.51 -7.08 -2.24
CA ALA A 177 38.98 -6.98 -2.24
C ALA A 177 39.47 -5.53 -2.33
N GLU A 178 38.69 -4.64 -2.96
CA GLU A 178 38.98 -3.20 -3.03
C GLU A 178 38.56 -2.40 -1.78
N ALA A 179 37.77 -3.00 -0.89
CA ALA A 179 37.29 -2.34 0.32
C ALA A 179 38.40 -2.23 1.37
N GLU A 180 38.53 -1.04 1.97
CA GLU A 180 39.42 -0.80 3.12
C GLU A 180 38.67 -0.84 4.46
N VAL A 181 37.37 -0.58 4.42
CA VAL A 181 36.45 -0.68 5.56
C VAL A 181 35.27 -1.55 5.13
N ILE A 182 34.90 -2.50 5.99
CA ILE A 182 33.78 -3.41 5.75
C ILE A 182 32.92 -3.44 7.02
N VAL A 183 31.63 -3.15 6.85
CA VAL A 183 30.64 -3.27 7.93
C VAL A 183 29.68 -4.41 7.57
N GLU A 184 29.42 -5.29 8.53
CA GLU A 184 28.49 -6.41 8.41
C GLU A 184 27.60 -6.47 9.65
N ARG A 185 26.28 -6.55 9.43
CA ARG A 185 25.27 -6.53 10.49
C ARG A 185 24.08 -7.44 10.15
N GLU A 186 23.42 -7.91 11.21
CA GLU A 186 22.12 -8.56 11.17
C GLU A 186 21.07 -7.61 11.74
N PHE A 187 19.91 -7.52 11.10
CA PHE A 187 18.78 -6.68 11.50
C PHE A 187 17.47 -7.48 11.55
N ARG A 188 16.61 -7.12 12.50
CA ARG A 188 15.32 -7.77 12.72
C ARG A 188 14.20 -6.74 12.78
N THR A 189 13.04 -7.10 12.23
CA THR A 189 11.81 -6.32 12.37
C THR A 189 10.67 -7.24 12.79
N ALA A 190 9.81 -6.77 13.70
CA ALA A 190 8.62 -7.50 14.10
C ALA A 190 7.50 -7.44 13.04
N THR A 191 6.54 -8.35 13.15
CA THR A 191 5.27 -8.30 12.39
C THR A 191 4.50 -7.05 12.83
N VAL A 192 3.99 -6.26 11.88
CA VAL A 192 3.19 -5.06 12.15
C VAL A 192 1.96 -4.99 11.25
N HIS A 193 0.96 -4.22 11.65
CA HIS A 193 -0.29 -4.07 10.92
C HIS A 193 -0.46 -2.63 10.41
N GLN A 194 -1.19 -2.48 9.31
CA GLN A 194 -1.39 -1.23 8.59
C GLN A 194 -2.11 -0.14 9.41
N GLY A 195 -2.80 -0.53 10.48
CA GLY A 195 -3.47 0.39 11.40
C GLY A 195 -4.66 1.17 10.82
N TYR A 196 -5.25 0.75 9.69
CA TYR A 196 -6.43 1.42 9.13
C TYR A 196 -7.58 1.50 10.15
N ILE A 197 -8.25 2.65 10.21
CA ILE A 197 -9.24 2.97 11.26
C ILE A 197 -10.57 2.26 11.01
N GLU A 198 -11.02 2.18 9.76
CA GLU A 198 -12.23 1.43 9.39
C GLU A 198 -11.89 -0.06 9.23
N PRO A 199 -12.50 -0.98 10.00
CA PRO A 199 -12.36 -2.43 9.79
C PRO A 199 -12.79 -2.89 8.39
N HIS A 200 -12.53 -4.16 8.07
CA HIS A 200 -13.14 -4.75 6.88
C HIS A 200 -14.65 -4.84 7.05
N ALA A 201 -15.40 -4.34 6.07
CA ALA A 201 -16.85 -4.43 6.04
C ALA A 201 -17.36 -4.61 4.62
N CYS A 202 -18.46 -5.35 4.49
CA CYS A 202 -19.23 -5.42 3.27
C CYS A 202 -20.73 -5.57 3.55
N THR A 203 -21.53 -5.10 2.60
CA THR A 203 -22.96 -5.42 2.50
C THR A 203 -23.18 -6.03 1.14
N VAL A 204 -23.95 -7.10 1.05
CA VAL A 204 -24.18 -7.81 -0.20
C VAL A 204 -25.66 -8.14 -0.38
N ARG A 205 -26.05 -8.34 -1.64
CA ARG A 205 -27.37 -8.83 -2.03
C ARG A 205 -27.20 -9.85 -3.15
N TYR A 206 -27.85 -11.01 -2.99
CA TYR A 206 -28.02 -12.02 -4.04
C TYR A 206 -29.50 -12.08 -4.42
N ASP A 207 -29.83 -11.75 -5.67
CA ASP A 207 -31.21 -11.76 -6.18
C ASP A 207 -31.61 -13.15 -6.70
N GLU A 208 -32.91 -13.43 -6.76
CA GLU A 208 -33.45 -14.74 -7.20
C GLU A 208 -33.09 -15.09 -8.66
N ASP A 209 -32.88 -14.08 -9.50
CA ASP A 209 -32.44 -14.22 -10.90
C ASP A 209 -30.91 -14.34 -11.04
N GLY A 210 -30.19 -14.33 -9.91
CA GLY A 210 -28.73 -14.43 -9.83
C GLY A 210 -28.00 -13.11 -9.96
N GLN A 211 -28.67 -11.97 -10.20
CA GLN A 211 -28.02 -10.66 -10.15
C GLN A 211 -27.57 -10.37 -8.71
N SER A 212 -26.33 -9.93 -8.57
CA SER A 212 -25.68 -9.81 -7.27
C SER A 212 -24.96 -8.48 -7.14
N MET A 213 -25.01 -7.89 -5.94
CA MET A 213 -24.30 -6.65 -5.62
C MET A 213 -23.48 -6.79 -4.35
N ILE A 214 -22.29 -6.17 -4.36
CA ILE A 214 -21.39 -6.06 -3.22
C ILE A 214 -21.00 -4.60 -3.04
N TRP A 215 -21.26 -4.05 -1.86
CA TRP A 215 -20.67 -2.80 -1.39
C TRP A 215 -19.59 -3.15 -0.37
N CYS A 216 -18.34 -2.75 -0.60
CA CYS A 216 -17.26 -3.10 0.31
C CYS A 216 -16.18 -2.03 0.45
N SER A 217 -15.44 -2.10 1.55
CA SER A 217 -14.25 -1.29 1.80
C SER A 217 -13.05 -1.94 1.10
N THR A 218 -12.73 -1.52 -0.12
CA THR A 218 -11.69 -2.16 -0.94
C THR A 218 -10.81 -1.15 -1.66
N GLN A 219 -9.56 -1.54 -1.90
CA GLN A 219 -8.64 -0.83 -2.80
C GLN A 219 -8.81 -1.23 -4.27
N GLY A 220 -9.61 -2.26 -4.59
CA GLY A 220 -9.75 -2.78 -5.95
C GLY A 220 -11.03 -3.59 -6.18
N HIS A 221 -12.15 -2.92 -6.44
CA HIS A 221 -13.46 -3.56 -6.63
C HIS A 221 -13.53 -4.50 -7.84
N PHE A 222 -12.75 -4.26 -8.91
CA PHE A 222 -12.66 -5.20 -10.03
C PHE A 222 -12.02 -6.54 -9.64
N ALA A 223 -10.98 -6.51 -8.80
CA ALA A 223 -10.36 -7.72 -8.28
C ALA A 223 -11.31 -8.47 -7.34
N VAL A 224 -12.03 -7.74 -6.47
CA VAL A 224 -13.10 -8.31 -5.63
C VAL A 224 -14.12 -9.06 -6.48
N ARG A 225 -14.61 -8.44 -7.57
CA ARG A 225 -15.54 -9.09 -8.50
C ARG A 225 -14.96 -10.36 -9.09
N ALA A 226 -13.77 -10.27 -9.71
CA ALA A 226 -13.17 -11.38 -10.42
C ALA A 226 -12.89 -12.58 -9.50
N THR A 227 -12.31 -12.33 -8.32
CA THR A 227 -11.98 -13.39 -7.37
C THR A 227 -13.24 -13.99 -6.73
N THR A 228 -14.21 -13.17 -6.32
CA THR A 228 -15.48 -13.67 -5.75
C THR A 228 -16.26 -14.49 -6.78
N ALA A 229 -16.38 -13.99 -8.01
CA ALA A 229 -17.02 -14.70 -9.12
C ALA A 229 -16.34 -16.06 -9.38
N SER A 230 -15.00 -16.08 -9.41
CA SER A 230 -14.22 -17.31 -9.63
C SER A 230 -14.41 -18.35 -8.53
N MET A 231 -14.42 -17.93 -7.26
CA MET A 231 -14.66 -18.82 -6.11
C MET A 231 -16.07 -19.41 -6.11
N LEU A 232 -17.06 -18.60 -6.50
CA LEU A 232 -18.47 -18.95 -6.40
C LEU A 232 -19.08 -19.51 -7.69
N GLY A 233 -18.30 -19.57 -8.78
CA GLY A 233 -18.79 -20.01 -10.09
C GLY A 233 -19.90 -19.12 -10.65
N ILE A 234 -19.84 -17.81 -10.37
CA ILE A 234 -20.80 -16.80 -10.83
C ILE A 234 -20.21 -16.11 -12.07
N GLU A 235 -21.01 -15.91 -13.11
CA GLU A 235 -20.61 -15.09 -14.25
C GLU A 235 -20.36 -13.64 -13.81
N GLN A 236 -19.24 -13.04 -14.21
CA GLN A 236 -18.90 -11.68 -13.77
C GLN A 236 -19.96 -10.64 -14.18
N THR A 237 -20.73 -10.88 -15.24
CA THR A 237 -21.85 -10.00 -15.64
C THR A 237 -22.97 -9.94 -14.62
N ASN A 238 -23.12 -10.99 -13.81
CA ASN A 238 -24.14 -11.10 -12.77
C ASN A 238 -23.67 -10.60 -11.41
N LEU A 239 -22.44 -10.06 -11.32
CA LEU A 239 -21.88 -9.53 -10.08
C LEU A 239 -21.40 -8.10 -10.28
N ASN A 240 -22.07 -7.14 -9.65
CA ASN A 240 -21.58 -5.77 -9.57
C ASN A 240 -20.91 -5.51 -8.21
N VAL A 241 -19.73 -4.91 -8.22
CA VAL A 241 -19.02 -4.49 -7.01
C VAL A 241 -18.86 -2.97 -7.01
N ILE A 242 -19.26 -2.37 -5.90
CA ILE A 242 -19.25 -0.93 -5.66
C ILE A 242 -18.27 -0.66 -4.52
N ALA A 243 -17.18 0.06 -4.82
CA ALA A 243 -16.28 0.54 -3.79
C ALA A 243 -16.96 1.67 -3.00
N SER A 244 -17.10 1.49 -1.68
CA SER A 244 -17.60 2.54 -0.79
C SER A 244 -16.48 3.55 -0.47
N GLU A 245 -16.82 4.63 0.25
CA GLU A 245 -15.77 5.39 0.93
C GLU A 245 -15.02 4.47 1.90
N ILE A 246 -13.74 4.77 2.14
CA ILE A 246 -12.81 3.86 2.81
C ILE A 246 -12.01 4.60 3.89
N GLY A 247 -12.06 4.08 5.12
CA GLY A 247 -11.38 4.65 6.29
C GLY A 247 -9.96 4.14 6.44
N GLY A 248 -9.17 4.26 5.37
CA GLY A 248 -7.80 3.75 5.26
C GLY A 248 -7.72 2.31 4.77
N GLY A 249 -6.57 1.94 4.21
CA GLY A 249 -6.30 0.60 3.72
C GLY A 249 -4.81 0.27 3.69
N PHE A 250 -4.00 1.17 3.12
CA PHE A 250 -2.52 1.10 3.13
C PHE A 250 -1.94 -0.21 2.56
N GLY A 251 -2.70 -0.91 1.72
CA GLY A 251 -2.39 -2.21 1.14
C GLY A 251 -3.15 -3.38 1.77
N GLY A 252 -3.61 -3.23 3.02
CA GLY A 252 -4.34 -4.28 3.76
C GLY A 252 -5.74 -4.57 3.24
N LYS A 253 -6.33 -3.66 2.45
CA LYS A 253 -7.67 -3.83 1.83
C LYS A 253 -7.61 -4.18 0.33
N LEU A 254 -6.47 -4.73 -0.13
CA LEU A 254 -6.36 -5.39 -1.45
C LEU A 254 -6.89 -6.83 -1.42
N PRO A 255 -6.59 -7.66 -0.39
CA PRO A 255 -7.18 -8.98 -0.27
C PRO A 255 -8.68 -8.93 0.02
N ILE A 256 -9.38 -10.01 -0.37
CA ILE A 256 -10.77 -10.25 -0.01
C ILE A 256 -10.89 -11.18 1.19
N TYR A 257 -11.96 -11.03 1.97
CA TYR A 257 -12.21 -11.83 3.17
C TYR A 257 -13.70 -12.14 3.36
N LEU A 258 -14.52 -11.09 3.47
CA LEU A 258 -15.93 -11.20 3.86
C LEU A 258 -16.84 -11.40 2.64
N GLU A 259 -16.42 -10.87 1.50
CA GLU A 259 -17.26 -10.69 0.31
C GLU A 259 -17.82 -12.02 -0.25
N PRO A 260 -17.00 -13.09 -0.44
CA PRO A 260 -17.53 -14.37 -0.90
C PRO A 260 -18.44 -15.06 0.13
N VAL A 261 -18.10 -14.95 1.42
CA VAL A 261 -18.86 -15.55 2.53
C VAL A 261 -20.24 -14.90 2.61
N ALA A 262 -20.28 -13.57 2.63
CA ALA A 262 -21.51 -12.80 2.67
C ALA A 262 -22.43 -13.17 1.50
N LEU A 263 -21.87 -13.34 0.29
CA LEU A 263 -22.68 -13.61 -0.90
C LEU A 263 -23.29 -15.02 -0.88
N VAL A 264 -22.55 -16.03 -0.39
CA VAL A 264 -23.09 -17.38 -0.18
C VAL A 264 -24.18 -17.38 0.89
N LEU A 265 -23.95 -16.70 2.03
CA LEU A 265 -24.97 -16.55 3.07
C LEU A 265 -26.22 -15.82 2.55
N SER A 266 -26.05 -14.81 1.69
CA SER A 266 -27.16 -14.08 1.07
C SER A 266 -27.99 -15.00 0.19
N LYS A 267 -27.33 -15.81 -0.65
CA LYS A 267 -27.98 -16.82 -1.49
C LYS A 267 -28.73 -17.87 -0.67
N LYS A 268 -28.14 -18.39 0.41
CA LYS A 268 -28.76 -19.42 1.26
C LYS A 268 -29.97 -18.89 2.04
N SER A 269 -29.88 -17.65 2.53
CA SER A 269 -30.93 -17.03 3.34
C SER A 269 -32.04 -16.34 2.54
N GLY A 270 -31.80 -16.03 1.27
CA GLY A 270 -32.69 -15.19 0.45
C GLY A 270 -32.76 -13.73 0.94
N ARG A 271 -31.74 -13.26 1.66
CA ARG A 271 -31.71 -11.94 2.32
C ARG A 271 -30.40 -11.21 2.05
N PRO A 272 -30.40 -9.87 2.03
CA PRO A 272 -29.15 -9.11 2.06
C PRO A 272 -28.37 -9.38 3.35
N ILE A 273 -27.03 -9.47 3.25
CA ILE A 273 -26.15 -9.73 4.40
C ILE A 273 -25.23 -8.54 4.61
N LYS A 274 -25.14 -8.06 5.85
CA LYS A 274 -24.05 -7.19 6.30
C LYS A 274 -23.04 -8.00 7.09
N MET A 275 -21.75 -7.82 6.80
CA MET A 275 -20.64 -8.36 7.57
C MET A 275 -19.66 -7.25 7.90
N GLN A 276 -19.17 -7.25 9.14
CA GLN A 276 -18.15 -6.34 9.61
C GLN A 276 -17.25 -7.08 10.59
N MET A 277 -15.94 -6.98 10.37
CA MET A 277 -14.95 -7.38 11.36
C MET A 277 -14.92 -6.35 12.49
N ASP A 278 -14.80 -6.81 13.73
CA ASP A 278 -14.35 -5.94 14.80
C ASP A 278 -12.82 -5.71 14.73
N ARG A 279 -12.30 -4.88 15.65
CA ARG A 279 -10.86 -4.57 15.69
C ARG A 279 -10.01 -5.80 16.06
N ASN A 280 -10.50 -6.66 16.94
CA ASN A 280 -9.80 -7.87 17.36
C ASN A 280 -9.66 -8.83 16.18
N GLU A 281 -10.74 -9.06 15.43
CA GLU A 281 -10.77 -9.87 14.22
C GLU A 281 -9.85 -9.32 13.12
N VAL A 282 -9.83 -8.00 12.92
CA VAL A 282 -8.91 -7.36 11.97
C VAL A 282 -7.47 -7.74 12.27
N PHE A 283 -7.05 -7.63 13.53
CA PHE A 283 -5.66 -7.90 13.92
C PHE A 283 -5.30 -9.38 13.80
N MET A 284 -6.21 -10.27 14.20
CA MET A 284 -5.97 -11.71 14.18
C MET A 284 -6.02 -12.33 12.78
N ALA A 285 -6.87 -11.80 11.89
CA ALA A 285 -7.27 -12.54 10.69
C ALA A 285 -7.14 -11.79 9.36
N SER A 286 -6.92 -10.48 9.38
CA SER A 286 -6.45 -9.79 8.17
C SER A 286 -4.93 -9.95 8.02
N GLY A 287 -4.36 -9.48 6.92
CA GLY A 287 -2.95 -9.71 6.62
C GLY A 287 -2.02 -8.60 7.12
N PRO A 288 -1.11 -8.87 8.08
CA PRO A 288 -0.11 -7.89 8.51
C PRO A 288 1.05 -7.78 7.51
N GLY A 289 1.91 -6.77 7.69
CA GLY A 289 3.23 -6.70 7.06
C GLY A 289 4.20 -7.71 7.67
N SER A 290 5.17 -8.18 6.86
CA SER A 290 6.13 -9.22 7.26
C SER A 290 7.08 -8.79 8.37
N ALA A 291 7.34 -9.69 9.32
CA ALA A 291 8.57 -9.65 10.10
C ALA A 291 9.74 -10.10 9.23
N THR A 292 10.95 -9.68 9.59
CA THR A 292 12.15 -9.97 8.80
C THR A 292 13.37 -10.29 9.63
N ARG A 293 14.29 -11.04 9.02
CA ARG A 293 15.67 -11.22 9.49
C ARG A 293 16.60 -11.01 8.30
N ASN A 294 17.38 -9.93 8.34
CA ASN A 294 18.16 -9.45 7.19
C ASN A 294 19.62 -9.29 7.58
N TRP A 295 20.55 -9.73 6.73
CA TRP A 295 21.98 -9.50 6.87
C TRP A 295 22.44 -8.58 5.76
N VAL A 296 23.20 -7.55 6.11
CA VAL A 296 23.77 -6.60 5.15
C VAL A 296 25.25 -6.44 5.40
N LYS A 297 26.03 -6.50 4.33
CA LYS A 297 27.47 -6.30 4.31
C LYS A 297 27.84 -5.27 3.24
N ILE A 298 28.52 -4.20 3.62
CA ILE A 298 28.93 -3.12 2.72
C ILE A 298 30.42 -2.85 2.90
N GLY A 299 31.13 -2.77 1.78
CA GLY A 299 32.55 -2.43 1.73
C GLY A 299 32.78 -1.07 1.07
N ALA A 300 33.73 -0.29 1.59
CA ALA A 300 34.12 1.00 1.02
C ALA A 300 35.62 1.29 1.16
N LYS A 301 36.11 2.19 0.32
CA LYS A 301 37.45 2.80 0.42
C LYS A 301 37.44 3.89 1.49
N LYS A 302 38.62 4.29 1.99
CA LYS A 302 38.75 5.37 2.99
C LYS A 302 38.19 6.72 2.55
N ASP A 303 38.10 6.94 1.24
CA ASP A 303 37.57 8.16 0.66
C ASP A 303 36.03 8.18 0.59
N GLY A 304 35.36 7.11 1.05
CA GLY A 304 33.91 6.97 1.03
C GLY A 304 33.33 6.36 -0.25
N THR A 305 34.14 5.90 -1.20
CA THR A 305 33.63 5.15 -2.37
C THR A 305 33.19 3.76 -1.94
N ILE A 306 31.90 3.43 -2.08
CA ILE A 306 31.36 2.10 -1.81
C ILE A 306 31.74 1.17 -2.97
N THR A 307 32.38 0.05 -2.64
CA THR A 307 32.92 -0.89 -3.64
C THR A 307 32.08 -2.15 -3.76
N ALA A 308 31.40 -2.60 -2.71
CA ALA A 308 30.55 -3.77 -2.73
C ALA A 308 29.39 -3.71 -1.74
N MET A 309 28.25 -4.31 -2.10
CA MET A 309 27.09 -4.48 -1.24
C MET A 309 26.53 -5.91 -1.34
N LYS A 310 26.31 -6.57 -0.22
CA LYS A 310 25.73 -7.91 -0.15
C LYS A 310 24.60 -7.96 0.86
N ALA A 311 23.46 -8.53 0.48
CA ALA A 311 22.35 -8.78 1.40
C ALA A 311 21.87 -10.23 1.35
N LYS A 312 21.49 -10.75 2.53
CA LYS A 312 20.63 -11.92 2.67
C LYS A 312 19.34 -11.48 3.37
N LEU A 313 18.19 -11.77 2.79
CA LEU A 313 16.90 -11.30 3.27
C LEU A 313 15.98 -12.48 3.58
N CYS A 314 15.41 -12.57 4.78
CA CYS A 314 14.38 -13.54 5.12
C CYS A 314 13.09 -12.82 5.51
N TYR A 315 11.99 -13.14 4.83
CA TYR A 315 10.68 -12.50 5.02
C TYR A 315 9.63 -13.53 5.39
N GLU A 316 8.86 -13.24 6.44
CA GLU A 316 7.66 -14.02 6.77
C GLU A 316 6.59 -13.84 5.68
N ALA A 317 5.92 -14.93 5.32
CA ALA A 317 4.72 -14.94 4.48
C ALA A 317 3.44 -15.20 5.31
N GLY A 318 3.55 -15.31 6.64
CA GLY A 318 2.52 -16.00 7.41
C GLY A 318 2.35 -17.43 6.87
N TRP A 319 1.13 -17.96 6.92
CA TRP A 319 0.92 -19.36 6.54
C TRP A 319 0.96 -19.59 5.02
N ALA A 320 0.74 -18.57 4.19
CA ALA A 320 0.46 -18.73 2.77
C ALA A 320 1.71 -18.47 1.90
N PRO A 321 2.22 -19.47 1.16
CA PRO A 321 3.29 -19.27 0.18
C PRO A 321 2.91 -18.19 -0.85
N GLY A 322 3.89 -17.38 -1.25
CA GLY A 322 3.77 -16.31 -2.22
C GLY A 322 3.14 -15.01 -1.69
N SER A 323 2.93 -14.89 -0.37
CA SER A 323 2.29 -13.70 0.21
C SER A 323 3.25 -12.71 0.87
N SER A 324 4.54 -13.03 1.00
CA SER A 324 5.53 -12.06 1.46
C SER A 324 5.89 -11.08 0.33
N PRO A 325 6.39 -9.88 0.67
CA PRO A 325 6.89 -8.92 -0.31
C PRO A 325 8.39 -9.09 -0.61
N LEU A 326 8.92 -10.32 -0.56
CA LEU A 326 10.34 -10.59 -0.75
C LEU A 326 10.90 -10.06 -2.07
N GLY A 327 10.15 -10.22 -3.18
CA GLY A 327 10.56 -9.74 -4.50
C GLY A 327 10.88 -8.24 -4.50
N PRO A 328 9.91 -7.38 -4.16
CA PRO A 328 10.14 -5.95 -3.94
C PRO A 328 11.32 -5.66 -3.00
N ALA A 329 11.43 -6.33 -1.85
CA ALA A 329 12.53 -6.12 -0.91
C ALA A 329 13.92 -6.35 -1.54
N CYS A 330 14.06 -7.42 -2.35
CA CYS A 330 15.31 -7.68 -3.06
C CYS A 330 15.63 -6.60 -4.10
N MET A 331 14.61 -6.01 -4.73
CA MET A 331 14.79 -4.94 -5.72
C MET A 331 15.20 -3.62 -5.07
N THR A 332 14.73 -3.32 -3.86
CA THR A 332 14.87 -1.98 -3.26
C THR A 332 16.10 -1.82 -2.39
N VAL A 333 16.56 -2.87 -1.69
CA VAL A 333 17.59 -2.82 -0.62
C VAL A 333 18.83 -1.95 -0.92
N PHE A 334 19.33 -1.96 -2.15
CA PHE A 334 20.54 -1.20 -2.56
C PHE A 334 20.28 -0.13 -3.61
N THR A 335 19.04 0.05 -4.06
CA THR A 335 18.72 0.95 -5.19
C THR A 335 19.00 2.44 -4.95
N PRO A 336 19.02 2.98 -3.71
CA PRO A 336 19.52 4.34 -3.47
C PRO A 336 20.98 4.60 -3.86
N TYR A 337 21.76 3.56 -4.17
CA TYR A 337 23.21 3.65 -4.39
C TYR A 337 23.65 3.12 -5.76
N ASP A 338 24.54 3.87 -6.43
CA ASP A 338 25.17 3.47 -7.68
C ASP A 338 26.50 2.75 -7.40
N VAL A 339 26.42 1.43 -7.21
CA VAL A 339 27.56 0.56 -6.92
C VAL A 339 27.65 -0.55 -7.98
N ASP A 340 28.87 -0.86 -8.40
CA ASP A 340 29.13 -1.82 -9.48
C ASP A 340 29.01 -3.28 -9.06
N HIS A 341 29.27 -3.57 -7.78
CA HIS A 341 29.32 -4.94 -7.25
C HIS A 341 28.28 -5.13 -6.16
N GLN A 342 27.21 -5.83 -6.50
CA GLN A 342 26.07 -6.01 -5.63
C GLN A 342 25.53 -7.44 -5.74
N TYR A 343 25.08 -8.00 -4.62
CA TYR A 343 24.40 -9.30 -4.58
C TYR A 343 23.31 -9.31 -3.52
N VAL A 344 22.13 -9.83 -3.88
CA VAL A 344 21.01 -10.00 -2.97
C VAL A 344 20.48 -11.42 -3.11
N GLU A 345 20.37 -12.10 -1.97
CA GLU A 345 19.71 -13.39 -1.86
C GLU A 345 18.53 -13.27 -0.88
N GLY A 346 17.35 -13.70 -1.31
CA GLY A 346 16.13 -13.60 -0.53
C GLY A 346 15.48 -14.96 -0.30
N TYR A 347 14.84 -15.14 0.85
CA TYR A 347 14.07 -16.33 1.22
C TYR A 347 12.70 -15.95 1.76
N GLU A 348 11.65 -16.56 1.21
CA GLU A 348 10.29 -16.44 1.72
C GLU A 348 10.01 -17.61 2.66
N VAL A 349 9.58 -17.30 3.87
CA VAL A 349 9.46 -18.26 4.97
C VAL A 349 8.03 -18.29 5.49
N VAL A 350 7.41 -19.47 5.52
CA VAL A 350 6.07 -19.64 6.06
C VAL A 350 6.10 -19.88 7.57
N VAL A 351 5.14 -19.30 8.28
CA VAL A 351 4.95 -19.38 9.75
C VAL A 351 3.46 -19.43 10.10
N ASN A 352 3.10 -19.86 11.31
CA ASN A 352 1.71 -20.01 11.78
C ASN A 352 1.06 -18.67 12.17
N LYS A 353 1.10 -17.70 11.24
CA LYS A 353 0.46 -16.38 11.34
C LYS A 353 -0.48 -16.16 10.16
N ALA A 354 -1.39 -15.19 10.27
CA ALA A 354 -2.21 -14.77 9.14
C ALA A 354 -1.32 -14.42 7.93
N ARG A 355 -1.79 -14.72 6.72
CA ARG A 355 -1.02 -14.46 5.49
C ARG A 355 -0.59 -12.99 5.43
N CYS A 356 0.61 -12.71 4.95
CA CYS A 356 1.04 -11.33 4.84
C CYS A 356 0.21 -10.57 3.79
N ALA A 357 0.00 -9.28 4.03
CA ALA A 357 -0.54 -8.36 3.04
C ALA A 357 0.37 -7.13 2.90
N ALA A 358 0.08 -6.34 1.88
CA ALA A 358 0.85 -5.13 1.63
C ALA A 358 0.65 -4.13 2.79
N TYR A 359 1.76 -3.61 3.29
CA TYR A 359 1.80 -2.39 4.08
C TYR A 359 2.74 -1.45 3.34
N ARG A 360 2.15 -0.42 2.70
CA ARG A 360 2.78 0.75 2.05
C ARG A 360 4.26 0.55 1.67
N ALA A 361 4.55 0.51 0.37
CA ALA A 361 5.89 0.17 -0.12
C ALA A 361 6.35 -1.24 0.33
N PRO A 362 5.51 -2.28 0.22
CA PRO A 362 5.73 -3.53 0.94
C PRO A 362 7.10 -4.15 0.63
N GLY A 363 7.86 -4.45 1.69
CA GLY A 363 9.21 -5.02 1.63
C GLY A 363 10.35 -3.99 1.59
N ALA A 364 10.10 -2.79 1.11
CA ALA A 364 11.12 -1.74 1.06
C ALA A 364 11.51 -1.21 2.45
N PRO A 365 10.58 -0.90 3.39
CA PRO A 365 10.93 -0.41 4.72
C PRO A 365 11.91 -1.31 5.46
N GLN A 366 11.66 -2.62 5.51
CA GLN A 366 12.48 -3.54 6.30
C GLN A 366 13.84 -3.84 5.65
N SER A 367 13.91 -3.89 4.32
CA SER A 367 15.15 -4.12 3.59
C SER A 367 16.06 -2.89 3.60
N GLU A 368 15.51 -1.72 3.29
CA GLU A 368 16.26 -0.46 3.29
C GLU A 368 16.60 -0.01 4.71
N TYR A 369 15.81 -0.37 5.73
CA TYR A 369 16.22 -0.23 7.13
C TYR A 369 17.60 -0.88 7.38
N ALA A 370 17.75 -2.14 6.98
CA ALA A 370 18.99 -2.88 7.17
C ALA A 370 20.16 -2.25 6.39
N CYS A 371 19.91 -1.76 5.17
CA CYS A 371 20.92 -1.09 4.36
C CYS A 371 21.35 0.26 4.96
N GLU A 372 20.39 1.15 5.23
CA GLU A 372 20.65 2.50 5.70
C GLU A 372 21.30 2.53 7.08
N MET A 373 21.00 1.56 7.96
CA MET A 373 21.71 1.42 9.23
C MET A 373 23.20 1.13 9.03
N VAL A 374 23.55 0.25 8.08
CA VAL A 374 24.96 -0.04 7.73
C VAL A 374 25.61 1.17 7.08
N ILE A 375 24.91 1.91 6.22
CA ILE A 375 25.45 3.13 5.61
C ILE A 375 25.77 4.19 6.67
N ASN A 376 24.88 4.38 7.65
CA ASN A 376 25.12 5.33 8.74
C ASN A 376 26.31 4.90 9.62
N GLU A 377 26.43 3.61 9.91
CA GLU A 377 27.60 3.09 10.64
C GLU A 377 28.89 3.27 9.82
N LEU A 378 28.86 2.98 8.53
CA LEU A 378 29.99 3.15 7.62
C LEU A 378 30.44 4.63 7.55
N ALA A 379 29.50 5.57 7.54
CA ALA A 379 29.80 7.01 7.61
C ALA A 379 30.53 7.37 8.91
N ASP A 380 30.07 6.84 10.05
CA ASP A 380 30.71 7.05 11.35
C ASP A 380 32.14 6.46 11.37
N GLU A 381 32.34 5.23 10.88
CA GLU A 381 33.65 4.55 10.81
C GLU A 381 34.66 5.29 9.90
N LEU A 382 34.18 5.87 8.81
CA LEU A 382 35.02 6.66 7.88
C LEU A 382 35.23 8.10 8.33
N GLY A 383 34.47 8.58 9.33
CA GLY A 383 34.47 9.98 9.75
C GLY A 383 33.95 10.93 8.66
N ILE A 384 33.05 10.46 7.80
CA ILE A 384 32.44 11.23 6.70
C ILE A 384 31.01 11.60 7.11
N ASP A 385 30.58 12.81 6.78
CA ASP A 385 29.18 13.22 6.97
C ASP A 385 28.22 12.24 6.26
N PRO A 386 27.16 11.76 6.92
CA PRO A 386 26.29 10.72 6.38
C PRO A 386 25.55 11.14 5.10
N ILE A 387 25.31 12.44 4.88
CA ILE A 387 24.75 12.94 3.60
C ILE A 387 25.85 12.99 2.53
N ASP A 388 27.07 13.40 2.87
CA ASP A 388 28.18 13.43 1.92
C ASP A 388 28.56 12.03 1.42
N LEU A 389 28.56 11.03 2.30
CA LEU A 389 28.76 9.63 1.89
C LEU A 389 27.68 9.18 0.90
N ARG A 390 26.41 9.55 1.15
CA ARG A 390 25.30 9.23 0.25
C ARG A 390 25.46 9.93 -1.10
N LEU A 391 25.69 11.25 -1.10
CA LEU A 391 25.89 12.04 -2.33
C LEU A 391 27.03 11.49 -3.20
N LYS A 392 28.10 10.99 -2.57
CA LYS A 392 29.24 10.39 -3.29
C LYS A 392 28.87 9.12 -4.06
N ASN A 393 27.93 8.33 -3.54
CA ASN A 393 27.55 7.02 -4.07
C ASN A 393 26.10 6.96 -4.58
N VAL A 394 25.47 8.13 -4.78
CA VAL A 394 24.03 8.27 -5.00
C VAL A 394 23.59 7.71 -6.36
N ALA A 395 22.49 6.96 -6.36
CA ALA A 395 21.78 6.63 -7.59
C ALA A 395 21.12 7.88 -8.20
N LYS A 396 21.32 8.09 -9.49
CA LYS A 396 20.85 9.27 -10.22
C LYS A 396 20.39 8.91 -11.63
N GLU A 397 19.98 9.91 -12.41
CA GLU A 397 19.67 9.67 -13.82
C GLU A 397 20.83 8.95 -14.52
N GLY A 398 20.51 7.84 -15.17
CA GLY A 398 21.48 6.99 -15.84
C GLY A 398 22.08 5.88 -14.99
N THR A 399 21.82 5.81 -13.68
CA THR A 399 22.23 4.65 -12.86
C THR A 399 21.52 3.38 -13.34
N GLN A 400 22.29 2.29 -13.48
CA GLN A 400 21.77 0.97 -13.80
C GLN A 400 21.37 0.24 -12.51
N THR A 401 20.06 0.07 -12.31
CA THR A 401 19.55 -0.67 -11.15
C THR A 401 19.86 -2.16 -11.28
N MET A 402 19.99 -2.84 -10.15
CA MET A 402 20.21 -4.29 -10.10
C MET A 402 19.04 -5.08 -10.70
N TYR A 403 17.81 -4.58 -10.56
CA TYR A 403 16.62 -5.28 -11.05
C TYR A 403 16.29 -5.00 -12.53
N GLY A 404 17.12 -4.20 -13.23
CA GLY A 404 17.14 -4.12 -14.69
C GLY A 404 16.94 -2.73 -15.31
N PRO A 405 16.01 -1.88 -14.85
CA PRO A 405 15.81 -0.55 -15.45
C PRO A 405 16.98 0.40 -15.21
N LYS A 406 17.26 1.23 -16.22
CA LYS A 406 18.13 2.40 -16.07
C LYS A 406 17.28 3.58 -15.60
N LEU A 407 17.71 4.24 -14.52
CA LEU A 407 16.96 5.37 -13.96
C LEU A 407 16.89 6.53 -14.96
N LYS A 408 15.70 7.14 -15.02
CA LYS A 408 15.45 8.41 -15.71
C LYS A 408 15.63 9.55 -14.71
N ALA A 409 15.19 10.77 -15.05
CA ALA A 409 15.25 11.89 -14.12
C ALA A 409 14.55 11.57 -12.78
N VAL A 410 15.33 11.60 -11.70
CA VAL A 410 14.92 11.29 -10.32
C VAL A 410 15.65 12.24 -9.37
N GLY A 411 14.99 12.59 -8.25
CA GLY A 411 15.40 13.69 -7.38
C GLY A 411 16.13 13.31 -6.10
N LEU A 412 16.84 12.16 -6.03
CA LEU A 412 17.53 11.76 -4.79
C LEU A 412 18.67 12.72 -4.42
N VAL A 413 19.41 13.23 -5.41
CA VAL A 413 20.49 14.22 -5.18
C VAL A 413 19.89 15.49 -4.57
N GLU A 414 18.84 16.02 -5.18
CA GLU A 414 18.13 17.21 -4.74
C GLU A 414 17.51 17.01 -3.35
N CYS A 415 17.00 15.81 -3.04
CA CYS A 415 16.51 15.49 -1.70
C CYS A 415 17.64 15.50 -0.65
N LEU A 416 18.81 14.94 -0.97
CA LEU A 416 19.98 14.94 -0.06
C LEU A 416 20.51 16.36 0.16
N GLU A 417 20.59 17.18 -0.89
CA GLU A 417 21.02 18.58 -0.81
C GLU A 417 20.03 19.42 0.01
N ALA A 418 18.72 19.21 -0.19
CA ALA A 418 17.67 19.85 0.59
C ALA A 418 17.74 19.44 2.07
N ALA A 419 17.97 18.14 2.35
CA ALA A 419 18.17 17.65 3.70
C ALA A 419 19.37 18.31 4.38
N LYS A 420 20.53 18.37 3.70
CA LYS A 420 21.76 19.01 4.22
C LYS A 420 21.58 20.50 4.49
N SER A 421 20.76 21.15 3.67
CA SER A 421 20.46 22.58 3.78
C SER A 421 19.35 22.91 4.77
N SER A 422 18.63 21.91 5.28
CA SER A 422 17.49 22.11 6.19
C SER A 422 17.92 22.67 7.55
N GLU A 423 16.99 23.38 8.20
CA GLU A 423 17.21 23.92 9.55
C GLU A 423 17.37 22.80 10.59
N GLN A 424 16.64 21.69 10.44
CA GLN A 424 16.82 20.51 11.30
C GLN A 424 18.25 20.00 11.23
N TYR A 425 18.84 19.83 10.04
CA TYR A 425 20.20 19.30 9.89
C TYR A 425 21.29 20.23 10.44
N LYS A 426 21.04 21.53 10.51
CA LYS A 426 21.97 22.52 11.07
C LYS A 426 21.85 22.69 12.59
N THR A 427 20.76 22.20 13.18
CA THR A 427 20.48 22.39 14.61
C THR A 427 21.44 21.54 15.45
N ALA A 428 22.02 22.14 16.49
CA ALA A 428 22.85 21.42 17.45
C ALA A 428 22.03 20.47 18.32
N LEU A 429 22.59 19.29 18.61
CA LEU A 429 22.01 18.31 19.52
C LEU A 429 22.49 18.54 20.96
N LYS A 430 21.68 18.13 21.93
CA LYS A 430 22.04 18.08 23.35
C LYS A 430 22.49 16.67 23.75
N ASP A 431 22.89 16.52 25.00
CA ASP A 431 23.17 15.21 25.60
C ASP A 431 21.94 14.28 25.47
N ASN A 432 22.20 12.99 25.28
CA ASN A 432 21.19 11.95 25.06
C ASN A 432 20.27 12.18 23.83
N GLN A 433 20.68 13.05 22.91
CA GLN A 433 20.00 13.26 21.63
C GLN A 433 20.85 12.72 20.50
N GLY A 434 20.20 12.05 19.56
CA GLY A 434 20.82 11.58 18.33
C GLY A 434 20.08 12.08 17.10
N ARG A 435 20.82 12.22 15.99
CA ARG A 435 20.25 12.49 14.67
C ARG A 435 20.48 11.30 13.76
N GLY A 436 19.42 10.85 13.11
CA GLY A 436 19.49 9.89 12.02
C GLY A 436 19.13 10.51 10.68
N VAL A 437 19.72 9.95 9.63
CA VAL A 437 19.45 10.25 8.23
C VAL A 437 19.17 8.92 7.54
N ALA A 438 18.16 8.85 6.69
CA ALA A 438 17.93 7.68 5.86
C ALA A 438 17.36 8.10 4.51
N SER A 439 17.81 7.41 3.46
CA SER A 439 17.19 7.41 2.14
C SER A 439 16.12 6.33 2.04
N GLY A 440 15.20 6.48 1.09
CA GLY A 440 14.18 5.48 0.78
C GLY A 440 13.87 5.46 -0.71
N PHE A 441 13.61 4.28 -1.27
CA PHE A 441 13.29 4.09 -2.68
C PHE A 441 12.01 3.27 -2.89
N TRP A 442 11.13 3.77 -3.75
CA TRP A 442 10.01 2.96 -4.24
C TRP A 442 9.91 3.03 -5.77
N PHE A 443 9.76 1.87 -6.40
CA PHE A 443 9.81 1.77 -7.86
C PHE A 443 8.56 2.34 -8.56
N ASN A 444 7.44 2.50 -7.84
CA ASN A 444 6.12 2.85 -8.37
C ASN A 444 5.63 1.92 -9.50
N VAL A 445 4.31 1.86 -9.75
CA VAL A 445 3.77 1.06 -10.86
C VAL A 445 2.81 1.85 -11.74
N GLY A 446 2.66 1.40 -13.00
CA GLY A 446 1.67 1.88 -13.95
C GLY A 446 0.52 0.89 -14.11
N GLY A 447 0.21 0.52 -15.35
CA GLY A 447 -0.81 -0.47 -15.68
C GLY A 447 -2.17 0.14 -16.02
N GLU A 448 -3.20 -0.69 -16.05
CA GLU A 448 -4.51 -0.36 -16.63
C GLU A 448 -5.31 0.64 -15.80
N SER A 449 -5.78 1.71 -16.44
CA SER A 449 -6.70 2.70 -15.86
C SER A 449 -7.72 3.12 -16.91
N SER A 450 -8.97 3.24 -16.48
CA SER A 450 -10.09 3.62 -17.34
C SER A 450 -10.88 4.79 -16.72
N VAL A 451 -11.17 5.78 -17.55
CA VAL A 451 -11.89 7.02 -17.19
C VAL A 451 -12.85 7.41 -18.30
N VAL A 452 -14.02 7.94 -17.91
CA VAL A 452 -14.95 8.63 -18.81
C VAL A 452 -15.24 10.02 -18.25
N ILE A 453 -15.26 11.03 -19.12
CA ILE A 453 -15.74 12.39 -18.78
C ILE A 453 -17.03 12.64 -19.55
N ASN A 454 -18.15 12.76 -18.85
CA ASN A 454 -19.46 13.07 -19.44
C ASN A 454 -19.75 14.56 -19.27
N MET A 455 -19.98 15.28 -20.36
CA MET A 455 -20.32 16.71 -20.33
C MET A 455 -21.83 16.92 -20.26
N ASN A 456 -22.26 17.79 -19.36
CA ASN A 456 -23.63 18.23 -19.21
C ASN A 456 -23.96 19.38 -20.18
N GLU A 457 -25.24 19.63 -20.41
CA GLU A 457 -25.70 20.71 -21.31
C GLU A 457 -25.25 22.11 -20.87
N ASP A 458 -24.99 22.32 -19.58
CA ASP A 458 -24.46 23.57 -19.03
C ASP A 458 -22.94 23.71 -19.15
N GLY A 459 -22.26 22.72 -19.75
CA GLY A 459 -20.82 22.68 -19.92
C GLY A 459 -20.05 22.14 -18.71
N THR A 460 -20.70 21.75 -17.61
CA THR A 460 -20.03 21.04 -16.50
C THR A 460 -19.74 19.59 -16.86
N GLY A 461 -18.78 18.95 -16.19
CA GLY A 461 -18.34 17.58 -16.49
C GLY A 461 -18.36 16.65 -15.28
N THR A 462 -18.76 15.40 -15.49
CA THR A 462 -18.59 14.33 -14.49
C THR A 462 -17.48 13.39 -14.93
N ILE A 463 -16.42 13.30 -14.13
CA ILE A 463 -15.30 12.36 -14.28
C ILE A 463 -15.67 11.08 -13.54
N VAL A 464 -15.80 9.98 -14.26
CA VAL A 464 -16.02 8.65 -13.67
C VAL A 464 -14.70 7.89 -13.77
N GLU A 465 -14.05 7.63 -12.64
CA GLU A 465 -12.78 6.89 -12.57
C GLU A 465 -12.95 5.48 -11.98
N GLY A 466 -12.17 4.51 -12.47
CA GLY A 466 -12.28 3.11 -12.04
C GLY A 466 -11.38 2.73 -10.86
N SER A 467 -10.62 3.66 -10.29
CA SER A 467 -9.71 3.42 -9.16
C SER A 467 -10.30 3.98 -7.87
N PRO A 468 -10.49 3.20 -6.79
CA PRO A 468 -11.00 3.73 -5.53
C PRO A 468 -10.15 4.89 -4.99
N ASP A 469 -10.79 5.96 -4.53
CA ASP A 469 -10.12 7.08 -3.89
C ASP A 469 -9.85 6.75 -2.41
N ILE A 470 -8.58 6.51 -2.08
CA ILE A 470 -8.14 6.21 -0.70
C ILE A 470 -7.23 7.30 -0.12
N GLY A 471 -6.97 8.38 -0.87
CA GLY A 471 -5.89 9.33 -0.56
C GLY A 471 -6.09 10.74 -1.11
N GLY A 472 -7.24 11.04 -1.71
CA GLY A 472 -7.57 12.31 -2.34
C GLY A 472 -7.37 12.34 -3.87
N SER A 473 -7.49 11.20 -4.58
CA SER A 473 -7.32 11.14 -6.04
C SER A 473 -8.30 12.05 -6.78
N ARG A 474 -9.55 12.18 -6.30
CA ARG A 474 -10.59 13.00 -6.95
C ARG A 474 -10.17 14.44 -7.21
N ALA A 475 -9.50 15.07 -6.25
CA ALA A 475 -8.98 16.44 -6.42
C ALA A 475 -7.94 16.51 -7.54
N SER A 476 -7.05 15.51 -7.60
CA SER A 476 -6.02 15.45 -8.63
C SER A 476 -6.64 15.24 -10.02
N MET A 477 -7.65 14.38 -10.13
CA MET A 477 -8.38 14.14 -11.38
C MET A 477 -9.11 15.39 -11.87
N GLN A 478 -9.82 16.09 -10.99
CA GLN A 478 -10.47 17.35 -11.35
C GLN A 478 -9.47 18.41 -11.83
N MET A 479 -8.32 18.54 -11.15
CA MET A 479 -7.29 19.52 -11.53
C MET A 479 -6.67 19.19 -12.89
N MET A 480 -6.41 17.91 -13.18
CA MET A 480 -5.88 17.49 -14.48
C MET A 480 -6.89 17.68 -15.61
N ALA A 481 -8.18 17.36 -15.38
CA ALA A 481 -9.24 17.64 -16.34
C ALA A 481 -9.38 19.16 -16.57
N ALA A 482 -9.39 19.94 -15.50
CA ALA A 482 -9.50 21.40 -15.56
C ALA A 482 -8.35 22.06 -16.32
N GLU A 483 -7.12 21.57 -16.14
CA GLU A 483 -5.96 22.03 -16.89
C GLU A 483 -6.10 21.74 -18.39
N GLU A 484 -6.44 20.50 -18.75
CA GLU A 484 -6.57 20.07 -20.15
C GLU A 484 -7.75 20.76 -20.86
N LEU A 485 -8.91 20.83 -20.21
CA LEU A 485 -10.11 21.51 -20.74
C LEU A 485 -10.04 23.04 -20.60
N GLN A 486 -9.06 23.56 -19.86
CA GLN A 486 -8.88 24.99 -19.57
C GLN A 486 -10.12 25.64 -18.93
N MET A 487 -10.86 24.88 -18.12
CA MET A 487 -12.09 25.26 -17.42
C MET A 487 -11.87 25.28 -15.91
N PRO A 488 -12.67 26.01 -15.11
CA PRO A 488 -12.52 26.02 -13.65
C PRO A 488 -12.62 24.62 -13.05
N VAL A 489 -11.87 24.35 -11.97
CA VAL A 489 -11.88 23.04 -11.28
C VAL A 489 -13.29 22.68 -10.80
N GLU A 490 -14.07 23.69 -10.40
CA GLU A 490 -15.45 23.56 -9.93
C GLU A 490 -16.43 23.15 -11.04
N ALA A 491 -16.02 23.24 -12.32
CA ALA A 491 -16.81 22.73 -13.44
C ALA A 491 -16.81 21.20 -13.51
N PHE A 492 -15.96 20.52 -12.71
CA PHE A 492 -15.82 19.07 -12.74
C PHE A 492 -16.16 18.44 -11.40
N SER A 493 -16.82 17.29 -11.44
CA SER A 493 -17.01 16.40 -10.29
C SER A 493 -16.41 15.03 -10.58
N ALA A 494 -15.61 14.49 -9.65
CA ALA A 494 -15.01 13.16 -9.81
C ALA A 494 -15.70 12.13 -8.90
N ILE A 495 -16.13 11.01 -9.50
CA ILE A 495 -16.79 9.90 -8.83
C ILE A 495 -16.08 8.58 -9.15
N ILE A 496 -16.21 7.61 -8.25
CA ILE A 496 -15.69 6.25 -8.47
C ILE A 496 -16.80 5.45 -9.15
N GLY A 497 -16.50 4.92 -10.34
CA GLY A 497 -17.41 4.01 -11.04
C GLY A 497 -17.48 2.65 -10.35
N ASP A 498 -18.59 1.95 -10.54
CA ASP A 498 -18.68 0.53 -10.18
C ASP A 498 -18.10 -0.36 -11.29
N THR A 499 -18.06 -1.67 -11.04
CA THR A 499 -17.49 -2.61 -12.01
C THR A 499 -18.30 -2.80 -13.31
N GLN A 500 -19.53 -2.29 -13.39
CA GLN A 500 -20.40 -2.43 -14.57
C GLN A 500 -20.38 -1.18 -15.47
N ASN A 501 -20.13 -0.01 -14.88
CA ASN A 501 -20.20 1.27 -15.57
C ASN A 501 -18.86 1.74 -16.18
N LEU A 502 -17.74 1.07 -15.83
CA LEU A 502 -16.43 1.37 -16.40
C LEU A 502 -15.67 0.12 -16.84
N PRO A 503 -14.77 0.24 -17.84
CA PRO A 503 -13.79 -0.80 -18.12
C PRO A 503 -12.84 -1.00 -16.94
N TYR A 504 -12.14 -2.13 -16.98
CA TYR A 504 -11.22 -2.53 -15.92
C TYR A 504 -10.21 -1.44 -15.55
N SER A 505 -9.95 -1.31 -14.25
CA SER A 505 -8.86 -0.52 -13.71
C SER A 505 -8.13 -1.34 -12.66
N ASN A 506 -6.80 -1.23 -12.66
CA ASN A 506 -5.98 -1.80 -11.61
C ASN A 506 -6.28 -1.14 -10.26
N PRO A 507 -6.07 -1.87 -9.15
CA PRO A 507 -6.37 -1.38 -7.81
C PRO A 507 -5.55 -0.13 -7.44
N THR A 508 -6.05 0.64 -6.48
CA THR A 508 -5.29 1.74 -5.86
C THR A 508 -4.22 1.18 -4.92
N GLY A 509 -3.01 1.01 -5.45
CA GLY A 509 -1.81 0.52 -4.76
C GLY A 509 -0.56 0.70 -5.64
N GLY A 510 0.64 0.51 -5.11
CA GLY A 510 1.89 0.74 -5.86
C GLY A 510 2.07 2.20 -6.31
N SER A 511 1.39 3.12 -5.61
CA SER A 511 1.41 4.56 -5.85
C SER A 511 1.05 4.98 -7.28
N ARG A 512 0.22 4.17 -7.94
CA ARG A 512 -0.09 4.32 -9.36
C ARG A 512 -1.16 5.36 -9.67
N THR A 513 -2.13 5.58 -8.78
CA THR A 513 -3.43 6.17 -9.16
C THR A 513 -3.30 7.57 -9.76
N THR A 514 -2.60 8.50 -9.10
CA THR A 514 -2.42 9.85 -9.64
C THR A 514 -1.66 9.86 -10.97
N PHE A 515 -0.70 8.94 -11.14
CA PHE A 515 0.05 8.81 -12.39
C PHE A 515 -0.79 8.19 -13.51
N ALA A 516 -1.25 6.95 -13.32
CA ALA A 516 -1.92 6.18 -14.37
C ALA A 516 -3.36 6.64 -14.62
N THR A 517 -4.15 6.85 -13.57
CA THR A 517 -5.52 7.35 -13.74
C THR A 517 -5.52 8.83 -14.14
N GLY A 518 -4.51 9.60 -13.70
CA GLY A 518 -4.28 10.96 -14.19
C GLY A 518 -4.04 11.03 -15.69
N MET A 519 -3.18 10.17 -16.23
CA MET A 519 -3.00 10.06 -17.69
C MET A 519 -4.29 9.69 -18.42
N ALA A 520 -5.11 8.79 -17.86
CA ALA A 520 -6.41 8.43 -18.43
C ALA A 520 -7.39 9.62 -18.43
N VAL A 521 -7.37 10.45 -17.37
CA VAL A 521 -8.13 11.71 -17.33
C VAL A 521 -7.67 12.67 -18.43
N VAL A 522 -6.37 12.82 -18.63
CA VAL A 522 -5.84 13.70 -19.70
C VAL A 522 -6.28 13.23 -21.06
N GLU A 523 -6.22 11.93 -21.34
CA GLU A 523 -6.71 11.37 -22.61
C GLU A 523 -8.21 11.58 -22.80
N ALA A 524 -9.02 11.33 -21.76
CA ALA A 524 -10.45 11.58 -21.79
C ALA A 524 -10.79 13.06 -21.98
N ALA A 525 -10.07 13.97 -21.33
CA ALA A 525 -10.27 15.41 -21.46
C ALA A 525 -9.87 15.91 -22.85
N ALA A 526 -8.78 15.42 -23.43
CA ALA A 526 -8.37 15.72 -24.80
C ALA A 526 -9.41 15.24 -25.83
N ASP A 527 -10.01 14.07 -25.62
CA ASP A 527 -11.13 13.57 -26.44
C ASP A 527 -12.36 14.50 -26.36
N VAL A 528 -12.73 14.96 -25.15
CA VAL A 528 -13.77 15.99 -24.99
C VAL A 528 -13.44 17.27 -25.77
N VAL A 529 -12.20 17.77 -25.67
CA VAL A 529 -11.76 18.97 -26.40
C VAL A 529 -11.88 18.76 -27.91
N SER A 530 -11.48 17.59 -28.43
CA SER A 530 -11.63 17.27 -29.86
C SER A 530 -13.10 17.35 -30.30
N GLN A 531 -14.00 16.73 -29.55
CA GLN A 531 -15.43 16.74 -29.86
C GLN A 531 -16.02 18.15 -29.77
N LEU A 532 -15.65 18.95 -28.77
CA LEU A 532 -16.08 20.35 -28.64
C LEU A 532 -15.65 21.18 -29.85
N LYS A 533 -14.41 21.01 -30.31
CA LYS A 533 -13.91 21.68 -31.52
C LYS A 533 -14.70 21.25 -32.77
N GLU A 534 -14.98 19.95 -32.92
CA GLU A 534 -15.79 19.43 -34.03
C GLU A 534 -17.21 20.03 -34.03
N ARG A 535 -17.86 20.12 -32.87
CA ARG A 535 -19.20 20.71 -32.74
C ARG A 535 -19.20 22.21 -33.05
N ALA A 536 -18.20 22.94 -32.57
CA ALA A 536 -18.03 24.36 -32.90
C ALA A 536 -17.77 24.56 -34.40
N ALA A 537 -16.93 23.73 -35.00
CA ALA A 537 -16.64 23.76 -36.44
C ALA A 537 -17.90 23.54 -37.28
N ALA A 538 -18.73 22.55 -36.92
CA ALA A 538 -20.01 22.29 -37.56
C ALA A 538 -20.96 23.49 -37.44
N THR A 539 -21.00 24.14 -36.27
CA THR A 539 -21.84 25.33 -36.03
C THR A 539 -21.43 26.51 -36.93
N TRP A 540 -20.13 26.68 -37.16
CA TRP A 540 -19.60 27.74 -38.03
C TRP A 540 -19.43 27.34 -39.50
N ASN A 541 -19.77 26.10 -39.86
CA ASN A 541 -19.54 25.52 -41.18
C ASN A 541 -18.07 25.64 -41.64
N VAL A 542 -17.13 25.32 -40.74
CA VAL A 542 -15.69 25.22 -40.99
C VAL A 542 -15.18 23.81 -40.66
N VAL A 543 -13.91 23.53 -40.92
CA VAL A 543 -13.27 22.26 -40.53
C VAL A 543 -12.65 22.36 -39.12
N PRO A 544 -12.53 21.26 -38.35
CA PRO A 544 -12.01 21.29 -36.97
C PRO A 544 -10.58 21.85 -36.82
N GLU A 545 -9.76 21.76 -37.87
CA GLU A 545 -8.40 22.32 -37.92
C GLU A 545 -8.40 23.86 -37.93
N HIS A 546 -9.54 24.48 -38.24
CA HIS A 546 -9.76 25.93 -38.16
C HIS A 546 -10.37 26.36 -36.81
N VAL A 547 -10.41 25.47 -35.83
CA VAL A 547 -10.86 25.77 -34.48
C VAL A 547 -9.67 25.57 -33.53
N ASP A 548 -9.38 26.58 -32.74
CA ASP A 548 -8.48 26.46 -31.58
C ASP A 548 -9.29 26.28 -30.30
N TRP A 549 -8.68 25.70 -29.27
CA TRP A 549 -9.28 25.60 -27.94
C TRP A 549 -8.46 26.45 -26.97
N LYS A 550 -9.10 27.44 -26.34
CA LYS A 550 -8.44 28.33 -25.39
C LYS A 550 -9.41 28.82 -24.32
N ASN A 551 -8.99 28.77 -23.06
CA ASN A 551 -9.74 29.26 -21.90
C ASN A 551 -11.17 28.68 -21.81
N GLY A 552 -11.34 27.39 -22.09
CA GLY A 552 -12.65 26.73 -22.04
C GLY A 552 -13.60 27.10 -23.19
N ALA A 553 -13.06 27.64 -24.29
CA ALA A 553 -13.83 28.04 -25.46
C ALA A 553 -13.15 27.62 -26.76
N ALA A 554 -13.97 27.28 -27.75
CA ALA A 554 -13.57 27.13 -29.14
C ALA A 554 -13.41 28.53 -29.76
N ILE A 555 -12.33 28.72 -30.52
CA ILE A 555 -12.01 29.97 -31.24
C ILE A 555 -11.90 29.66 -32.73
N ASN A 556 -12.69 30.34 -33.56
CA ASN A 556 -12.60 30.22 -35.01
C ASN A 556 -11.36 30.96 -35.52
N THR A 557 -10.36 30.25 -36.06
CA THR A 557 -9.11 30.86 -36.56
C THR A 557 -9.25 31.49 -37.95
N LYS A 558 -10.40 31.30 -38.61
CA LYS A 558 -10.74 31.88 -39.92
C LYS A 558 -11.84 32.94 -39.85
N GLY A 559 -12.27 33.33 -38.66
CA GLY A 559 -13.32 34.33 -38.42
C GLY A 559 -13.22 34.92 -37.02
N GLU A 560 -14.32 35.50 -36.52
CA GLU A 560 -14.40 36.13 -35.20
C GLU A 560 -15.22 35.30 -34.19
N GLY A 561 -15.60 34.06 -34.56
CA GLY A 561 -16.46 33.20 -33.75
C GLY A 561 -15.78 32.68 -32.49
N VAL A 562 -16.45 32.81 -31.35
CA VAL A 562 -16.09 32.20 -30.07
C VAL A 562 -17.31 31.47 -29.51
N LEU A 563 -17.12 30.22 -29.09
CA LEU A 563 -18.16 29.43 -28.43
C LEU A 563 -17.57 28.79 -27.18
N THR A 564 -18.16 29.07 -26.02
CA THR A 564 -17.80 28.45 -24.75
C THR A 564 -18.19 26.97 -24.72
N ALA A 565 -17.56 26.18 -23.84
CA ALA A 565 -17.97 24.80 -23.59
C ALA A 565 -19.48 24.67 -23.32
N ALA A 566 -20.05 25.59 -22.54
CA ALA A 566 -21.48 25.62 -22.21
C ALA A 566 -22.37 25.86 -23.45
N GLU A 567 -22.02 26.80 -24.33
CA GLU A 567 -22.78 27.05 -25.55
C GLU A 567 -22.73 25.86 -26.52
N ILE A 568 -21.57 25.20 -26.61
CA ILE A 568 -21.40 24.02 -27.45
C ILE A 568 -22.21 22.84 -26.88
N CYS A 569 -22.09 22.57 -25.57
CA CYS A 569 -22.82 21.48 -24.93
C CYS A 569 -24.34 21.72 -24.95
N GLY A 570 -24.80 22.95 -24.70
CA GLY A 570 -26.22 23.31 -24.73
C GLY A 570 -26.85 23.25 -26.12
N SER A 571 -26.03 23.22 -27.18
CA SER A 571 -26.48 23.03 -28.57
C SER A 571 -26.17 21.63 -29.13
N ALA A 572 -25.61 20.73 -28.32
CA ALA A 572 -25.05 19.46 -28.78
C ALA A 572 -26.06 18.57 -29.52
N ALA A 573 -27.35 18.60 -29.15
CA ALA A 573 -28.42 17.86 -29.83
C ALA A 573 -28.56 18.23 -31.33
N LYS A 574 -28.16 19.46 -31.72
CA LYS A 574 -28.19 19.92 -33.12
C LYS A 574 -26.93 19.55 -33.90
N THR A 575 -25.84 19.20 -33.21
CA THR A 575 -24.51 19.02 -33.79
C THR A 575 -23.95 17.61 -33.65
N GLY A 576 -24.72 16.65 -33.10
CA GLY A 576 -24.34 15.23 -33.05
C GLY A 576 -24.64 14.50 -31.74
N GLY A 577 -25.31 15.14 -30.78
CA GLY A 577 -25.70 14.55 -29.50
C GLY A 577 -24.66 14.74 -28.39
N HIS A 578 -24.81 13.96 -27.33
CA HIS A 578 -24.02 14.05 -26.09
C HIS A 578 -22.50 14.02 -26.35
N ILE A 579 -21.75 14.79 -25.56
CA ILE A 579 -20.30 14.89 -25.62
C ILE A 579 -19.73 14.13 -24.43
N SER A 580 -18.92 13.11 -24.71
CA SER A 580 -18.28 12.29 -23.68
C SER A 580 -16.89 11.87 -24.15
N GLY A 581 -15.86 12.09 -23.34
CA GLY A 581 -14.51 11.64 -23.62
C GLY A 581 -14.14 10.38 -22.88
N ARG A 582 -13.24 9.57 -23.45
CA ARG A 582 -12.80 8.30 -22.85
C ARG A 582 -11.29 8.20 -22.82
N GLY A 583 -10.75 7.66 -21.73
CA GLY A 583 -9.33 7.33 -21.61
C GLY A 583 -9.19 5.91 -21.07
N ASN A 584 -8.70 5.00 -21.90
CA ASN A 584 -8.53 3.59 -21.56
C ASN A 584 -7.09 3.20 -21.86
N ILE A 585 -6.24 3.25 -20.84
CA ILE A 585 -4.80 3.17 -21.04
C ILE A 585 -4.19 2.03 -20.23
N SER A 586 -3.05 1.53 -20.70
CA SER A 586 -2.10 0.78 -19.90
C SER A 586 -0.87 1.65 -19.69
N ALA A 587 -0.85 2.39 -18.58
CA ALA A 587 0.17 3.41 -18.32
C ALA A 587 1.56 2.77 -18.16
N ARG A 588 2.55 3.31 -18.85
CA ARG A 588 3.97 2.91 -18.78
C ARG A 588 4.81 4.13 -18.41
N GLY A 589 6.03 3.91 -17.93
CA GLY A 589 6.92 5.00 -17.54
C GLY A 589 6.57 5.59 -16.17
N ALA A 590 6.04 4.78 -15.26
CA ALA A 590 5.97 5.14 -13.85
C ALA A 590 7.41 5.39 -13.38
N SER A 591 7.72 6.65 -13.06
CA SER A 591 9.03 7.01 -12.52
C SER A 591 9.07 6.61 -11.05
N PRO A 592 10.19 6.05 -10.55
CA PRO A 592 10.35 5.77 -9.13
C PRO A 592 10.34 7.06 -8.30
N SER A 593 10.15 6.92 -6.99
CA SER A 593 10.25 8.03 -6.05
C SER A 593 11.30 7.72 -4.99
N PHE A 594 12.06 8.76 -4.65
CA PHE A 594 13.09 8.75 -3.62
C PHE A 594 12.72 9.73 -2.52
N ALA A 595 13.04 9.36 -1.29
CA ALA A 595 12.87 10.21 -0.11
C ALA A 595 14.14 10.21 0.74
N VAL A 596 14.36 11.29 1.48
CA VAL A 596 15.40 11.44 2.50
C VAL A 596 14.75 12.00 3.74
N HIS A 597 14.86 11.32 4.88
CA HIS A 597 14.25 11.80 6.12
C HIS A 597 15.31 12.05 7.19
N LEU A 598 15.01 13.03 8.04
CA LEU A 598 15.80 13.41 9.19
C LEU A 598 15.00 13.17 10.47
N ALA A 599 15.59 12.50 11.44
CA ALA A 599 14.98 12.28 12.75
C ALA A 599 15.94 12.73 13.85
N ASP A 600 15.46 13.60 14.74
CA ASP A 600 16.15 13.96 15.97
C ASP A 600 15.37 13.39 17.15
N ILE A 601 15.99 12.46 17.88
CA ILE A 601 15.36 11.73 18.98
C ILE A 601 16.17 11.90 20.25
N GLU A 602 15.47 12.18 21.34
CA GLU A 602 16.02 12.12 22.70
C GLU A 602 15.66 10.77 23.34
N VAL A 603 16.60 10.21 24.09
CA VAL A 603 16.38 9.00 24.89
C VAL A 603 16.62 9.30 26.36
N ASP A 604 15.64 8.99 27.20
CA ASP A 604 15.82 8.99 28.65
C ASP A 604 16.63 7.74 29.06
N PRO A 605 17.85 7.88 29.59
CA PRO A 605 18.71 6.74 29.92
C PRO A 605 18.15 5.86 31.06
N ASP A 606 17.31 6.41 31.94
CA ASP A 606 16.78 5.70 33.10
C ASP A 606 15.51 4.89 32.76
N THR A 607 14.81 5.28 31.69
CA THR A 607 13.53 4.64 31.30
C THR A 607 13.53 4.04 29.90
N GLY A 608 14.53 4.34 29.08
CA GLY A 608 14.58 3.99 27.65
C GLY A 608 13.51 4.70 26.81
N LYS A 609 12.76 5.64 27.39
CA LYS A 609 11.70 6.36 26.69
C LYS A 609 12.30 7.24 25.60
N THR A 610 11.74 7.14 24.40
CA THR A 610 12.09 7.99 23.26
C THR A 610 11.16 9.20 23.17
N THR A 611 11.71 10.34 22.77
CA THR A 611 10.94 11.53 22.38
C THR A 611 11.41 11.99 21.00
N VAL A 612 10.51 11.98 20.02
CA VAL A 612 10.80 12.53 18.68
C VAL A 612 10.74 14.05 18.78
N LEU A 613 11.90 14.71 18.72
CA LEU A 613 11.98 16.16 18.91
C LEU A 613 11.64 16.90 17.63
N ARG A 614 12.22 16.46 16.50
CA ARG A 614 12.09 17.07 15.18
C ARG A 614 12.12 15.98 14.12
N TYR A 615 11.29 16.14 13.11
CA TYR A 615 11.23 15.21 11.99
C TYR A 615 10.94 15.95 10.69
N THR A 616 11.78 15.76 9.67
CA THR A 616 11.59 16.34 8.33
C THR A 616 11.54 15.23 7.30
N ALA A 617 10.47 15.19 6.52
CA ALA A 617 10.29 14.33 5.35
C ALA A 617 10.57 15.09 4.07
N ILE A 618 11.64 14.72 3.35
CA ILE A 618 12.00 15.28 2.06
C ILE A 618 11.78 14.21 0.99
N GLN A 619 11.03 14.53 -0.07
CA GLN A 619 10.76 13.53 -1.11
C GLN A 619 10.56 14.20 -2.48
N ASP A 620 10.98 13.49 -3.52
CA ASP A 620 10.74 13.85 -4.91
C ASP A 620 9.30 13.48 -5.31
N ALA A 621 8.50 14.51 -5.57
CA ALA A 621 7.10 14.44 -5.96
C ALA A 621 6.88 14.39 -7.48
N GLY A 622 7.92 14.55 -8.30
CA GLY A 622 7.75 14.88 -9.70
C GLY A 622 7.12 16.25 -9.83
N LYS A 623 5.84 16.30 -10.20
CA LYS A 623 4.99 17.48 -10.05
C LYS A 623 3.97 17.23 -8.95
N ALA A 624 3.95 18.10 -7.95
CA ALA A 624 2.93 18.13 -6.93
C ALA A 624 1.63 18.69 -7.52
N ILE A 625 0.69 17.80 -7.88
CA ILE A 625 -0.62 18.22 -8.39
C ILE A 625 -1.36 19.05 -7.36
N HIS A 626 -1.40 18.57 -6.11
CA HIS A 626 -2.01 19.26 -4.98
C HIS A 626 -1.03 19.27 -3.80
N PRO A 627 -0.29 20.37 -3.56
CA PRO A 627 0.78 20.40 -2.56
C PRO A 627 0.35 19.96 -1.15
N SER A 628 -0.81 20.38 -0.65
CA SER A 628 -1.26 19.96 0.69
C SER A 628 -1.48 18.44 0.82
N TYR A 629 -1.81 17.76 -0.28
CA TYR A 629 -2.06 16.33 -0.25
C TYR A 629 -0.76 15.56 -0.32
N VAL A 630 0.21 16.07 -1.09
CA VAL A 630 1.58 15.55 -1.10
C VAL A 630 2.18 15.63 0.31
N GLU A 631 2.09 16.80 0.96
CA GLU A 631 2.55 17.00 2.34
C GLU A 631 1.86 16.02 3.30
N GLY A 632 0.52 15.92 3.23
CA GLY A 632 -0.24 14.99 4.07
C GLY A 632 0.14 13.52 3.85
N GLN A 633 0.48 13.12 2.61
CA GLN A 633 0.97 11.77 2.33
C GLN A 633 2.37 11.54 2.93
N TYR A 634 3.27 12.52 2.86
CA TYR A 634 4.60 12.44 3.47
C TYR A 634 4.51 12.30 4.99
N GLN A 635 3.67 13.12 5.61
CA GLN A 635 3.41 13.10 7.05
C GLN A 635 2.79 11.78 7.49
N GLY A 636 1.76 11.30 6.79
CA GLY A 636 1.12 10.02 7.11
C GLY A 636 2.07 8.83 6.97
N GLY A 637 2.95 8.82 5.97
CA GLY A 637 3.94 7.75 5.78
C GLY A 637 5.01 7.79 6.86
N SER A 638 5.45 9.00 7.21
CA SER A 638 6.42 9.20 8.27
C SER A 638 5.87 8.76 9.63
N ALA A 639 4.64 9.12 9.96
CA ALA A 639 4.00 8.71 11.22
C ALA A 639 3.91 7.18 11.33
N GLN A 640 3.48 6.49 10.28
CA GLN A 640 3.45 5.03 10.22
C GLN A 640 4.84 4.40 10.42
N GLY A 641 5.85 4.91 9.72
CA GLY A 641 7.20 4.37 9.83
C GLY A 641 7.87 4.69 11.18
N ILE A 642 7.58 5.84 11.81
CA ILE A 642 8.05 6.16 13.17
C ILE A 642 7.42 5.18 14.17
N GLY A 643 6.12 4.90 14.03
CA GLY A 643 5.42 3.90 14.85
C GLY A 643 6.05 2.52 14.74
N TRP A 644 6.33 2.07 13.51
CA TRP A 644 7.05 0.82 13.25
C TRP A 644 8.45 0.80 13.86
N ALA A 645 9.18 1.92 13.79
CA ALA A 645 10.53 2.01 14.32
C ALA A 645 10.58 1.95 15.85
N LEU A 646 9.60 2.51 16.56
CA LEU A 646 9.68 2.75 18.01
C LEU A 646 8.70 1.94 18.85
N ASN A 647 7.52 1.58 18.32
CA ASN A 647 6.37 1.19 19.14
C ASN A 647 5.63 -0.06 18.67
N GLU A 648 5.45 -0.24 17.36
CA GLU A 648 4.48 -1.21 16.82
C GLU A 648 5.09 -2.60 16.66
N GLU A 649 4.45 -3.61 17.26
CA GLU A 649 4.73 -5.04 17.06
C GLU A 649 3.51 -5.90 17.40
N TYR A 650 3.37 -7.04 16.75
CA TYR A 650 2.49 -8.11 17.21
C TYR A 650 3.19 -8.96 18.26
N VAL A 651 2.49 -9.22 19.37
CA VAL A 651 2.99 -10.04 20.47
C VAL A 651 2.22 -11.35 20.50
N TYR A 652 2.94 -12.46 20.34
CA TYR A 652 2.37 -13.81 20.38
C TYR A 652 2.88 -14.57 21.61
N ASN A 653 2.02 -15.39 22.19
CA ASN A 653 2.41 -16.32 23.26
C ASN A 653 2.95 -17.65 22.70
N GLU A 654 3.35 -18.56 23.60
CA GLU A 654 3.93 -19.86 23.25
C GLU A 654 2.98 -20.77 22.45
N ASP A 655 1.66 -20.59 22.60
CA ASP A 655 0.64 -21.32 21.83
C ASP A 655 0.34 -20.67 20.46
N GLY A 656 1.03 -19.58 20.12
CA GLY A 656 0.83 -18.82 18.90
C GLY A 656 -0.43 -17.95 18.89
N ARG A 657 -0.97 -17.61 20.06
CA ARG A 657 -2.11 -16.69 20.19
C ARG A 657 -1.62 -15.25 20.27
N LEU A 658 -2.28 -14.36 19.53
CA LEU A 658 -2.00 -12.91 19.54
C LEU A 658 -2.51 -12.30 20.85
N GLU A 659 -1.64 -11.66 21.61
CA GLU A 659 -1.93 -11.12 22.95
C GLU A 659 -2.30 -9.63 22.96
N ASN A 660 -1.90 -8.88 21.93
CA ASN A 660 -2.22 -7.45 21.79
C ASN A 660 -3.15 -7.08 20.61
N PRO A 661 -4.24 -7.81 20.32
CA PRO A 661 -5.15 -7.50 19.22
C PRO A 661 -6.05 -6.28 19.53
N GLY A 662 -5.51 -5.08 19.33
CA GLY A 662 -6.25 -3.82 19.47
C GLY A 662 -5.35 -2.63 19.82
N PHE A 663 -5.88 -1.41 19.66
CA PHE A 663 -5.09 -0.17 19.78
C PHE A 663 -4.72 0.24 21.21
N LEU A 664 -5.12 -0.54 22.23
CA LEU A 664 -4.63 -0.32 23.59
C LEU A 664 -3.16 -0.76 23.70
N ASP A 665 -2.87 -1.97 23.24
CA ASP A 665 -1.57 -2.63 23.41
C ASP A 665 -0.76 -2.69 22.11
N TYR A 666 -1.41 -2.62 20.95
CA TYR A 666 -0.74 -2.31 19.68
C TYR A 666 -0.60 -0.79 19.52
N ARG A 667 0.61 -0.29 19.78
CA ARG A 667 0.85 1.14 20.03
C ARG A 667 1.14 1.95 18.76
N ILE A 668 0.08 2.29 18.04
CA ILE A 668 0.14 3.31 16.98
C ILE A 668 0.46 4.68 17.61
N PRO A 669 1.35 5.50 17.01
CA PRO A 669 1.63 6.85 17.50
C PRO A 669 0.36 7.71 17.61
N LEU A 670 0.23 8.40 18.74
CA LEU A 670 -0.77 9.43 18.97
C LEU A 670 -0.24 10.80 18.52
N ALA A 671 -1.15 11.76 18.36
CA ALA A 671 -0.77 13.15 18.08
C ALA A 671 0.13 13.77 19.17
N SER A 672 0.07 13.27 20.41
CA SER A 672 0.95 13.68 21.51
C SER A 672 2.36 13.12 21.43
N ASP A 673 2.58 12.07 20.65
CA ASP A 673 3.85 11.34 20.60
C ASP A 673 4.79 11.88 19.52
N LEU A 674 4.23 12.66 18.58
CA LEU A 674 4.94 13.15 17.41
C LEU A 674 4.96 14.69 17.38
N PRO A 675 6.06 15.31 16.94
CA PRO A 675 6.06 16.72 16.57
C PRO A 675 5.27 16.91 15.28
N MET A 676 5.05 18.16 14.88
CA MET A 676 4.65 18.41 13.49
C MET A 676 5.78 17.90 12.58
N ILE A 677 5.43 17.03 11.64
CA ILE A 677 6.36 16.49 10.66
C ILE A 677 6.51 17.53 9.55
N ASP A 678 7.69 18.14 9.48
CA ASP A 678 8.04 19.09 8.44
C ASP A 678 8.19 18.39 7.10
N THR A 679 7.84 19.07 6.01
CA THR A 679 7.85 18.50 4.66
C THR A 679 8.59 19.40 3.69
N ILE A 680 9.46 18.82 2.87
CA ILE A 680 10.10 19.50 1.74
C ILE A 680 9.74 18.75 0.47
N ILE A 681 8.95 19.38 -0.41
CA ILE A 681 8.61 18.86 -1.73
C ILE A 681 9.74 19.20 -2.69
N VAL A 682 10.42 18.18 -3.19
CA VAL A 682 11.33 18.29 -4.34
C VAL A 682 10.55 17.98 -5.61
N GLU A 683 10.68 18.82 -6.64
CA GLU A 683 9.99 18.62 -7.92
C GLU A 683 10.98 18.33 -9.05
N VAL A 684 11.21 17.04 -9.35
CA VAL A 684 11.93 16.61 -10.56
C VAL A 684 10.92 15.95 -11.51
N PRO A 685 10.34 16.67 -12.49
CA PRO A 685 9.21 16.17 -13.28
C PRO A 685 9.47 14.84 -14.00
N ASN A 686 8.48 13.95 -13.97
CA ASN A 686 8.48 12.72 -14.77
C ASN A 686 8.14 13.01 -16.24
N SER A 687 9.10 12.83 -17.14
CA SER A 687 8.93 13.10 -18.58
C SER A 687 7.88 12.21 -19.27
N PHE A 688 7.43 11.12 -18.66
CA PHE A 688 6.40 10.23 -19.24
C PHE A 688 4.97 10.63 -18.89
N HIS A 689 4.79 11.61 -18.00
CA HIS A 689 3.48 12.12 -17.65
C HIS A 689 3.29 13.53 -18.24
N PRO A 690 2.14 13.85 -18.86
CA PRO A 690 1.90 15.18 -19.47
C PRO A 690 2.21 16.36 -18.54
N PHE A 691 1.89 16.19 -17.25
CA PHE A 691 2.13 17.19 -16.20
C PHE A 691 3.29 16.87 -15.26
N GLY A 692 4.16 15.89 -15.56
CA GLY A 692 5.33 15.59 -14.71
C GLY A 692 5.07 14.74 -13.47
N VAL A 693 3.89 14.15 -13.32
CA VAL A 693 3.46 13.38 -12.13
C VAL A 693 4.25 12.08 -11.95
N ARG A 694 4.52 11.74 -10.69
CA ARG A 694 4.92 10.40 -10.24
C ARG A 694 4.12 9.98 -9.02
N GLY A 695 4.23 8.69 -8.67
CA GLY A 695 3.67 8.17 -7.42
C GLY A 695 4.47 8.66 -6.21
N ILE A 696 3.76 9.09 -5.16
CA ILE A 696 4.37 9.62 -3.93
C ILE A 696 3.86 8.93 -2.66
N GLY A 697 2.76 8.20 -2.79
CA GLY A 697 1.95 7.71 -1.67
C GLY A 697 2.62 6.63 -0.85
N GLU A 698 3.77 6.08 -1.22
CA GLU A 698 4.39 4.97 -0.51
C GLU A 698 5.77 5.27 0.06
N THR A 699 6.63 5.99 -0.66
CA THR A 699 8.05 6.15 -0.31
C THR A 699 8.29 6.71 1.10
N GLY A 700 7.43 7.62 1.58
CA GLY A 700 7.59 8.27 2.88
C GLY A 700 7.55 7.35 4.12
N ILE A 701 7.16 6.07 3.99
CA ILE A 701 7.24 5.10 5.11
C ILE A 701 8.59 4.40 5.21
N ILE A 702 9.43 4.47 4.18
CA ILE A 702 10.67 3.69 4.09
C ILE A 702 11.77 4.28 4.99
N PRO A 703 12.13 5.59 4.88
CA PRO A 703 13.22 6.15 5.67
C PRO A 703 13.04 6.15 7.21
N PRO A 704 11.83 6.33 7.78
CA PRO A 704 11.65 6.43 9.23
C PRO A 704 12.33 5.32 10.05
N LEU A 705 12.30 4.08 9.59
CA LEU A 705 12.87 2.94 10.32
C LEU A 705 14.35 3.15 10.64
N ALA A 706 15.16 3.45 9.62
CA ALA A 706 16.60 3.69 9.80
C ALA A 706 16.92 5.07 10.36
N ALA A 707 16.14 6.11 10.03
CA ALA A 707 16.34 7.44 10.58
C ALA A 707 16.12 7.43 12.10
N CYS A 708 15.01 6.86 12.58
CA CYS A 708 14.75 6.70 14.00
C CYS A 708 15.75 5.74 14.65
N GLY A 709 16.05 4.61 14.00
CA GLY A 709 16.97 3.62 14.55
C GLY A 709 18.40 4.15 14.73
N THR A 710 18.88 4.95 13.77
CA THR A 710 20.18 5.63 13.86
C THR A 710 20.16 6.71 14.93
N ALA A 711 19.08 7.51 15.01
CA ALA A 711 18.94 8.55 16.03
C ALA A 711 18.98 7.96 17.45
N VAL A 712 18.21 6.89 17.71
CA VAL A 712 18.24 6.17 18.99
C VAL A 712 19.64 5.62 19.26
N SER A 713 20.26 4.95 18.29
CA SER A 713 21.60 4.38 18.45
C SER A 713 22.66 5.43 18.81
N LYS A 714 22.58 6.61 18.19
CA LYS A 714 23.48 7.74 18.47
C LYS A 714 23.20 8.39 19.81
N ALA A 715 21.93 8.50 20.21
CA ALA A 715 21.53 9.07 21.50
C ALA A 715 22.09 8.27 22.68
N ILE A 716 22.14 6.95 22.58
CA ILE A 716 22.60 6.06 23.66
C ILE A 716 24.03 5.54 23.47
N GLY A 717 24.65 5.79 22.31
CA GLY A 717 25.99 5.30 21.97
C GLY A 717 26.08 3.79 21.70
N ILE A 718 24.97 3.12 21.39
CA ILE A 718 24.89 1.66 21.18
C ILE A 718 24.26 1.38 19.81
N ARG A 719 24.83 0.46 19.03
CA ARG A 719 24.29 0.07 17.72
C ARG A 719 23.10 -0.87 17.89
N MET A 720 21.89 -0.32 17.80
CA MET A 720 20.65 -1.10 17.85
C MET A 720 20.37 -1.75 16.49
N SER A 721 19.85 -2.98 16.48
CA SER A 721 19.60 -3.74 15.25
C SER A 721 18.25 -4.46 15.20
N GLU A 722 17.35 -4.19 16.16
CA GLU A 722 16.02 -4.78 16.22
C GLU A 722 14.95 -3.70 16.33
N LEU A 723 13.89 -3.82 15.51
CA LEU A 723 12.70 -3.00 15.56
C LEU A 723 11.48 -3.79 16.08
N PRO A 724 10.59 -3.15 16.86
CA PRO A 724 10.66 -1.75 17.30
C PRO A 724 11.75 -1.54 18.37
N MET A 725 12.36 -0.35 18.42
CA MET A 725 13.25 0.08 19.50
C MET A 725 12.42 0.58 20.70
N SER A 726 11.64 -0.33 21.28
CA SER A 726 10.76 -0.01 22.40
C SER A 726 11.56 0.30 23.67
N PRO A 727 10.99 1.05 24.64
CA PRO A 727 11.70 1.39 25.88
C PRO A 727 12.29 0.19 26.63
N PRO A 728 11.61 -0.97 26.76
CA PRO A 728 12.20 -2.16 27.37
C PRO A 728 13.43 -2.70 26.62
N LYS A 729 13.42 -2.66 25.27
CA LYS A 729 14.56 -3.11 24.45
C LYS A 729 15.73 -2.14 24.53
N ILE A 730 15.47 -0.84 24.57
CA ILE A 730 16.49 0.20 24.77
C ILE A 730 17.13 0.08 26.16
N LEU A 731 16.32 -0.02 27.22
CA LEU A 731 16.83 -0.19 28.59
C LEU A 731 17.70 -1.43 28.71
N LYS A 732 17.26 -2.56 28.14
CA LYS A 732 18.04 -3.79 28.12
C LYS A 732 19.40 -3.57 27.46
N ALA A 733 19.45 -2.87 26.32
CA ALA A 733 20.71 -2.57 25.65
C ALA A 733 21.64 -1.69 26.51
N ILE A 734 21.11 -0.66 27.17
CA ILE A 734 21.88 0.21 28.07
C ILE A 734 22.44 -0.58 29.26
N HIS A 735 21.62 -1.43 29.89
CA HIS A 735 22.04 -2.28 31.00
C HIS A 735 23.08 -3.32 30.60
N ASP A 736 22.93 -3.96 29.43
CA ASP A 736 23.87 -4.97 28.94
C ASP A 736 25.25 -4.37 28.58
N ALA A 737 25.31 -3.06 28.30
CA ALA A 737 26.54 -2.32 27.97
C ALA A 737 27.23 -1.64 29.16
N SER A 738 26.53 -1.53 30.30
CA SER A 738 27.05 -0.93 31.55
C SER A 738 27.74 -2.00 32.41
#